data_AF-A0A120F8X0-F1
#
_entry.id   AF-A0A120F8X0-F1
#
_cell.length_a   1.000
_cell.length_b   1.000
_cell.length_c   1.000
_cell.angle_alpha   90.00
_cell.angle_beta   90.00
_cell.angle_gamma   90.00
#
_symmetry.space_group_name_H-M   'P 1'
#
loop_
_entity.id
_entity.type
_entity.pdbx_description
1 polymer ?
#
loop_
_entity_poly.entity_id
_entity_poly.type
_entity_poly.pdbx_seq_one_letter_code
_entity_poly.pdbx_strand_id
1 'polypeptide(L)'
;MRSAAAAGGSLVGRDVEITVLDDLVRAARSGRGGALVVRGEAGIGKSMLLAHALDAASGARVIQASGAEFERELPFGALHQLCAPVLDHLAELPARHADALRVAFGLQAGTPDLFHIGVATLGLLAAAARVRPLLCLVDDAHWLDAASAKAMAFVGRRVADEPVAMLFALRLPASSELHELPGLDVGGLSDAEARTLLAARRHLLLDEQVLNRLLAEAGGNPLALLELPGAGGFGPPETTPVPTRIERSFQARLSGLSGEARRLLILASADPTGDPALLWPAALLSGIDVPTASAAAAGTGLVHFATGIRFCHPLARSAVYGAASADETRYAHRVLAEATDAVTDPDRSAWHRAQASVGPDDGVAAELERSAARARARGGVVAAAAFLERAAELSRDPADRIGRTLAAAQAALTAGRPDRAAALFRAVEHAALDEYQLADVDLLRGQVAFQSDGDTSGPEFMIRAARRLAGPDPERARRCLLDALEMSLLVGRANGVLELVLTAVRSLPASGPRPPDILDALSLLDTTGHRKAVPVIRQVLDGPGGPGWTGYPALALMLAGEMWDPDLHLATVRWLERTGRESGSPLLIRLGLAQRASYGTLCADLGLATASIAEEEAIADATGGPPLLYHRIHLAAVRGRRAEALALFAEASAAAATSGSGLLTGNIDWASAVLYNGLADYPAALTAARRAVADGALFLASFSLPELVEAAVRCGDSATAAVALESLTERADASGTATALGIAAYAEGLVTGSEEPYRNAIAHLERSPLVTYRARAHLLYGEWLRREGRRRDCRPYLRTAHRLLSGAGFEAFARRAAVELRATGERPRRRSPHTYDQLTIQELHIARLVAAGATSNEVAAQLFISPRTVDTHLRNIFRKLGITSRRQLRDRPDLGS
;
A
#
# COMPACT_ATOMS: atom_id res chain seq x y z
N MET A 1 -12.35 50.97 -19.96
CA MET A 1 -12.38 51.57 -18.60
C MET A 1 -12.76 50.49 -17.61
N ARG A 2 -11.79 50.11 -16.76
CA ARG A 2 -11.98 49.23 -15.61
C ARG A 2 -12.78 49.98 -14.54
N SER A 3 -13.87 49.40 -14.04
CA SER A 3 -14.60 49.89 -12.85
C SER A 3 -15.29 48.69 -12.21
N ALA A 4 -14.65 48.03 -11.23
CA ALA A 4 -14.73 48.32 -9.80
C ALA A 4 -15.95 47.65 -9.13
N ALA A 5 -15.81 46.35 -8.81
CA ALA A 5 -16.53 45.66 -7.73
C ALA A 5 -15.95 44.24 -7.49
N ALA A 6 -14.62 44.11 -7.40
CA ALA A 6 -14.00 42.99 -6.68
C ALA A 6 -13.42 43.60 -5.40
N ALA A 7 -14.28 43.76 -4.39
CA ALA A 7 -13.86 44.26 -3.09
C ALA A 7 -13.03 43.17 -2.41
N GLY A 8 -11.70 43.32 -2.45
CA GLY A 8 -10.80 42.68 -1.50
C GLY A 8 -11.12 43.20 -0.11
N GLY A 9 -11.99 42.50 0.61
CA GLY A 9 -12.14 42.68 2.05
C GLY A 9 -10.99 41.95 2.73
N SER A 10 -10.24 42.64 3.60
CA SER A 10 -9.25 41.96 4.45
C SER A 10 -9.96 40.85 5.23
N LEU A 11 -9.42 39.63 5.20
CA LEU A 11 -9.93 38.53 6.00
C LEU A 11 -9.85 38.94 7.47
N VAL A 12 -10.99 38.98 8.14
CA VAL A 12 -11.08 39.41 9.54
C VAL A 12 -10.63 38.27 10.44
N GLY A 13 -9.68 38.54 11.34
CA GLY A 13 -9.28 37.60 12.39
C GLY A 13 -8.51 36.37 11.93
N ARG A 14 -7.78 36.47 10.81
CA ARG A 14 -7.05 35.35 10.19
C ARG A 14 -5.56 35.61 10.06
N ASP A 15 -5.00 36.49 10.87
CA ASP A 15 -3.60 36.93 10.75
C ASP A 15 -2.59 35.78 10.93
N VAL A 16 -2.88 34.85 11.85
CA VAL A 16 -2.04 33.66 12.09
C VAL A 16 -2.08 32.73 10.88
N GLU A 17 -3.27 32.40 10.40
CA GLU A 17 -3.46 31.53 9.25
C GLU A 17 -2.85 32.12 7.98
N ILE A 18 -3.04 33.43 7.75
CA ILE A 18 -2.43 34.17 6.63
C ILE A 18 -0.92 34.09 6.69
N THR A 19 -0.32 34.33 7.87
CA THR A 19 1.14 34.27 8.05
C THR A 19 1.70 32.89 7.67
N VAL A 20 1.05 31.82 8.12
CA VAL A 20 1.45 30.44 7.80
C VAL A 20 1.36 30.15 6.29
N LEU A 21 0.30 30.61 5.63
CA LEU A 21 0.11 30.44 4.18
C LEU A 21 1.14 31.24 3.37
N ASP A 22 1.37 32.50 3.75
CA ASP A 22 2.37 33.37 3.12
C ASP A 22 3.79 32.81 3.27
N ASP A 23 4.10 32.24 4.44
CA ASP A 23 5.39 31.59 4.70
C ASP A 23 5.59 30.34 3.83
N LEU A 24 4.55 29.52 3.64
CA LEU A 24 4.59 28.37 2.74
C LEU A 24 4.83 28.79 1.28
N VAL A 25 4.09 29.79 0.80
CA VAL A 25 4.25 30.32 -0.57
C VAL A 25 5.65 30.91 -0.76
N ARG A 26 6.16 31.64 0.25
CA ARG A 26 7.52 32.21 0.22
C ARG A 26 8.61 31.13 0.24
N ALA A 27 8.42 30.06 1.03
CA ALA A 27 9.34 28.93 1.07
C ALA A 27 9.43 28.25 -0.30
N ALA A 28 8.30 27.97 -0.97
CA ALA A 28 8.28 27.36 -2.30
C ALA A 28 9.01 28.22 -3.33
N ARG A 29 8.82 29.55 -3.28
CA ARG A 29 9.57 30.51 -4.10
C ARG A 29 11.08 30.50 -3.84
N SER A 30 11.49 30.18 -2.61
CA SER A 30 12.91 30.01 -2.25
C SER A 30 13.49 28.63 -2.59
N GLY A 31 12.71 27.76 -3.24
CA GLY A 31 13.14 26.41 -3.63
C GLY A 31 12.96 25.34 -2.55
N ARG A 32 12.11 25.60 -1.55
CA ARG A 32 11.74 24.64 -0.50
C ARG A 32 10.23 24.43 -0.49
N GLY A 33 9.79 23.24 -0.87
CA GLY A 33 8.38 22.95 -0.99
C GLY A 33 7.73 22.62 0.34
N GLY A 34 6.43 22.48 0.32
CA GLY A 34 5.68 21.99 1.46
C GLY A 34 4.23 21.70 1.10
N ALA A 35 3.59 20.90 1.93
CA ALA A 35 2.16 20.66 1.88
C ALA A 35 1.51 21.07 3.19
N LEU A 36 0.33 21.69 3.13
CA LEU A 36 -0.44 22.10 4.28
C LEU A 36 -1.92 21.80 4.06
N VAL A 37 -2.55 21.22 5.08
CA VAL A 37 -3.98 20.92 5.09
C VAL A 37 -4.68 21.89 6.01
N VAL A 38 -5.48 22.79 5.43
CA VAL A 38 -6.33 23.73 6.15
C VAL A 38 -7.59 22.97 6.57
N ARG A 39 -7.75 22.74 7.87
CA ARG A 39 -8.81 21.92 8.46
C ARG A 39 -9.80 22.80 9.21
N GLY A 40 -11.07 22.44 9.18
CA GLY A 40 -12.07 23.11 10.00
C GLY A 40 -13.49 22.83 9.56
N GLU A 41 -14.44 23.38 10.30
CA GLU A 41 -15.86 23.16 10.04
C GLU A 41 -16.32 23.74 8.69
N ALA A 42 -17.49 23.30 8.24
CA ALA A 42 -18.13 23.89 7.06
C ALA A 42 -18.37 25.40 7.28
N GLY A 43 -18.11 26.21 6.26
CA GLY A 43 -18.32 27.65 6.35
C GLY A 43 -17.30 28.45 7.17
N ILE A 44 -16.27 27.79 7.73
CA ILE A 44 -15.29 28.46 8.62
C ILE A 44 -14.35 29.46 7.91
N GLY A 45 -14.34 29.48 6.57
CA GLY A 45 -13.53 30.40 5.75
C GLY A 45 -12.33 29.76 5.02
N LYS A 46 -12.24 28.43 4.94
CA LYS A 46 -11.12 27.73 4.27
C LYS A 46 -10.91 28.14 2.80
N SER A 47 -11.96 28.16 1.99
CA SER A 47 -11.86 28.56 0.57
C SER A 47 -11.40 30.02 0.41
N MET A 48 -11.72 30.89 1.38
CA MET A 48 -11.24 32.27 1.40
C MET A 48 -9.74 32.36 1.72
N LEU A 49 -9.23 31.48 2.59
CA LEU A 49 -7.80 31.34 2.84
C LEU A 49 -7.05 30.82 1.60
N LEU A 50 -7.64 29.88 0.85
CA LEU A 50 -7.09 29.43 -0.44
C LEU A 50 -7.09 30.55 -1.48
N ALA A 51 -8.14 31.39 -1.52
CA ALA A 51 -8.20 32.56 -2.38
C ALA A 51 -7.14 33.62 -2.02
N HIS A 52 -6.87 33.84 -0.73
CA HIS A 52 -5.75 34.69 -0.29
C HIS A 52 -4.41 34.15 -0.79
N ALA A 53 -4.18 32.84 -0.67
CA ALA A 53 -2.95 32.22 -1.16
C ALA A 53 -2.80 32.35 -2.68
N LEU A 54 -3.91 32.29 -3.44
CA LEU A 54 -3.94 32.56 -4.88
C LEU A 54 -3.48 34.00 -5.19
N ASP A 55 -3.96 34.99 -4.44
CA ASP A 55 -3.59 36.40 -4.63
C ASP A 55 -2.13 36.67 -4.22
N ALA A 56 -1.64 35.99 -3.18
CA ALA A 56 -0.25 36.07 -2.72
C ALA A 56 0.76 35.40 -3.67
N ALA A 57 0.30 34.56 -4.61
CA ALA A 57 1.12 33.74 -5.51
C ALA A 57 1.85 34.50 -6.63
N SER A 58 2.14 35.79 -6.45
CA SER A 58 2.86 36.61 -7.44
C SER A 58 4.19 35.96 -7.89
N GLY A 59 4.30 35.65 -9.19
CA GLY A 59 5.48 35.02 -9.78
C GLY A 59 5.52 33.48 -9.71
N ALA A 60 4.55 32.83 -9.08
CA ALA A 60 4.34 31.39 -9.13
C ALA A 60 3.31 31.02 -10.20
N ARG A 61 3.38 29.79 -10.72
CA ARG A 61 2.30 29.20 -11.52
C ARG A 61 1.29 28.58 -10.56
N VAL A 62 0.01 28.92 -10.70
CA VAL A 62 -1.04 28.34 -9.86
C VAL A 62 -1.82 27.31 -10.66
N ILE A 63 -2.03 26.13 -10.07
CA ILE A 63 -2.89 25.07 -10.58
C ILE A 63 -3.93 24.72 -9.52
N GLN A 64 -5.15 24.43 -9.95
CA GLN A 64 -6.29 24.26 -9.04
C GLN A 64 -7.01 22.95 -9.32
N ALA A 65 -7.46 22.29 -8.27
CA ALA A 65 -8.39 21.19 -8.31
C ALA A 65 -9.46 21.35 -7.22
N SER A 66 -10.60 20.68 -7.38
CA SER A 66 -11.67 20.67 -6.38
C SER A 66 -12.18 19.24 -6.22
N GLY A 67 -12.41 18.81 -4.99
CA GLY A 67 -13.15 17.58 -4.75
C GLY A 67 -14.61 17.74 -5.19
N ALA A 68 -15.19 16.69 -5.75
CA ALA A 68 -16.58 16.65 -6.20
C ALA A 68 -17.23 15.35 -5.71
N GLU A 69 -18.42 15.45 -5.10
CA GLU A 69 -19.08 14.32 -4.43
C GLU A 69 -19.30 13.11 -5.35
N PHE A 70 -19.60 13.34 -6.63
CA PHE A 70 -19.76 12.27 -7.62
C PHE A 70 -18.43 11.72 -8.15
N GLU A 71 -17.35 12.52 -8.17
CA GLU A 71 -16.03 12.06 -8.61
C GLU A 71 -15.33 11.26 -7.53
N ARG A 72 -15.80 11.33 -6.28
CA ARG A 72 -15.24 10.54 -5.16
C ARG A 72 -15.06 9.06 -5.51
N GLU A 73 -15.91 8.54 -6.39
CA GLU A 73 -15.87 7.16 -6.83
C GLU A 73 -15.02 6.97 -8.10
N LEU A 74 -14.87 8.00 -8.95
CA LEU A 74 -14.07 7.97 -10.19
C LEU A 74 -12.57 8.14 -9.89
N PRO A 75 -11.72 7.15 -10.18
CA PRO A 75 -10.30 7.24 -9.87
C PRO A 75 -9.61 8.35 -10.65
N PHE A 76 -8.67 9.04 -9.99
CA PHE A 76 -7.77 10.03 -10.60
C PHE A 76 -8.46 11.25 -11.21
N GLY A 77 -9.75 11.49 -10.97
CA GLY A 77 -10.46 12.65 -11.51
C GLY A 77 -9.85 13.96 -11.04
N ALA A 78 -9.72 14.11 -9.73
CA ALA A 78 -9.11 15.30 -9.14
C ALA A 78 -7.60 15.40 -9.42
N LEU A 79 -6.90 14.27 -9.51
CA LEU A 79 -5.49 14.24 -9.87
C LEU A 79 -5.28 14.67 -11.33
N HIS A 80 -6.13 14.22 -12.25
CA HIS A 80 -6.11 14.66 -13.64
C HIS A 80 -6.40 16.16 -13.73
N GLN A 81 -7.39 16.67 -13.00
CA GLN A 81 -7.68 18.11 -12.94
C GLN A 81 -6.45 18.92 -12.49
N LEU A 82 -5.74 18.43 -11.47
CA LEU A 82 -4.52 19.07 -10.99
C LEU A 82 -3.38 19.00 -12.01
N CYS A 83 -3.20 17.85 -12.68
CA CYS A 83 -2.09 17.62 -13.60
C CYS A 83 -2.33 18.17 -15.01
N ALA A 84 -3.57 18.33 -15.45
CA ALA A 84 -3.95 18.75 -16.79
C ALA A 84 -3.19 19.99 -17.29
N PRO A 85 -2.99 21.05 -16.49
CA PRO A 85 -2.25 22.23 -16.93
C PRO A 85 -0.75 21.98 -17.21
N VAL A 86 -0.17 20.90 -16.68
CA VAL A 86 1.27 20.62 -16.73
C VAL A 86 1.62 19.35 -17.53
N LEU A 87 0.66 18.75 -18.24
CA LEU A 87 0.87 17.50 -19.00
C LEU A 87 1.91 17.62 -20.13
N ASP A 88 2.22 18.83 -20.62
CA ASP A 88 3.27 19.05 -21.61
C ASP A 88 4.66 18.59 -21.13
N HIS A 89 4.87 18.51 -19.81
CA HIS A 89 6.12 18.02 -19.20
C HIS A 89 6.20 16.49 -19.10
N LEU A 90 5.18 15.74 -19.55
CA LEU A 90 5.20 14.27 -19.52
C LEU A 90 6.41 13.67 -20.27
N ALA A 91 6.88 14.35 -21.33
CA ALA A 91 8.04 13.90 -22.11
C ALA A 91 9.38 13.97 -21.34
N GLU A 92 9.43 14.71 -20.23
CA GLU A 92 10.61 14.82 -19.38
C GLU A 92 10.72 13.70 -18.34
N LEU A 93 9.66 12.91 -18.18
CA LEU A 93 9.60 11.78 -17.26
C LEU A 93 10.19 10.51 -17.88
N PRO A 94 10.71 9.58 -17.06
CA PRO A 94 10.97 8.22 -17.51
C PRO A 94 9.71 7.61 -18.14
N ALA A 95 9.87 6.85 -19.23
CA ALA A 95 8.76 6.32 -20.03
C ALA A 95 7.66 5.64 -19.19
N ARG A 96 8.06 4.80 -18.23
CA ARG A 96 7.13 4.09 -17.33
C ARG A 96 6.26 5.03 -16.49
N HIS A 97 6.79 6.17 -16.05
CA HIS A 97 6.03 7.16 -15.27
C HIS A 97 5.07 7.95 -16.14
N ALA A 98 5.52 8.32 -17.35
CA ALA A 98 4.66 8.99 -18.32
C ALA A 98 3.48 8.08 -18.72
N ASP A 99 3.75 6.80 -18.94
CA ASP A 99 2.73 5.81 -19.30
C ASP A 99 1.76 5.55 -18.13
N ALA A 100 2.25 5.48 -16.89
CA ALA A 100 1.38 5.36 -15.71
C ALA A 100 0.37 6.50 -15.62
N LEU A 101 0.79 7.76 -15.85
CA LEU A 101 -0.12 8.91 -15.88
C LEU A 101 -1.05 8.88 -17.10
N ARG A 102 -0.56 8.50 -18.29
CA ARG A 102 -1.42 8.38 -19.49
C ARG A 102 -2.53 7.33 -19.30
N VAL A 103 -2.20 6.19 -18.71
CA VAL A 103 -3.17 5.14 -18.41
C VAL A 103 -4.15 5.58 -17.33
N ALA A 104 -3.66 6.21 -16.25
CA ALA A 104 -4.50 6.73 -15.16
C ALA A 104 -5.52 7.76 -15.65
N PHE A 105 -5.11 8.64 -16.57
CA PHE A 105 -5.95 9.70 -17.14
C PHE A 105 -6.76 9.25 -18.36
N GLY A 106 -6.73 7.96 -18.72
CA GLY A 106 -7.48 7.42 -19.85
C GLY A 106 -6.97 7.85 -21.24
N LEU A 107 -5.76 8.42 -21.31
CA LEU A 107 -5.08 8.78 -22.57
C LEU A 107 -4.49 7.56 -23.30
N GLN A 108 -4.36 6.43 -22.60
CA GLN A 108 -3.84 5.18 -23.12
C GLN A 108 -4.54 3.98 -22.46
N ALA A 109 -4.72 2.89 -23.20
CA ALA A 109 -5.23 1.64 -22.64
C ALA A 109 -4.18 0.92 -21.80
N GLY A 110 -4.56 0.39 -20.65
CA GLY A 110 -3.70 -0.38 -19.75
C GLY A 110 -4.25 -0.40 -18.34
N THR A 111 -3.61 -1.14 -17.44
CA THR A 111 -3.89 -1.09 -16.00
C THR A 111 -2.96 -0.04 -15.36
N PRO A 112 -3.49 1.01 -14.71
CA PRO A 112 -2.65 2.03 -14.12
C PRO A 112 -1.90 1.47 -12.92
N ASP A 113 -0.60 1.72 -12.89
CA ASP A 113 0.23 1.39 -11.74
C ASP A 113 0.05 2.48 -10.66
N LEU A 114 -0.87 2.19 -9.73
CA LEU A 114 -1.23 3.05 -8.58
C LEU A 114 0.00 3.53 -7.80
N PHE A 115 1.06 2.72 -7.74
CA PHE A 115 2.26 3.02 -6.99
C PHE A 115 3.18 4.00 -7.74
N HIS A 116 3.30 3.85 -9.06
CA HIS A 116 4.06 4.78 -9.88
C HIS A 116 3.34 6.11 -10.12
N ILE A 117 2.02 6.18 -9.99
CA ILE A 117 1.26 7.43 -10.20
C ILE A 117 1.67 8.53 -9.22
N GLY A 118 1.90 8.21 -7.95
CA GLY A 118 2.38 9.19 -6.96
C GLY A 118 3.75 9.77 -7.32
N VAL A 119 4.68 8.92 -7.74
CA VAL A 119 6.04 9.35 -8.16
C VAL A 119 6.01 10.08 -9.49
N ALA A 120 5.23 9.60 -10.45
CA ALA A 120 5.06 10.23 -11.74
C ALA A 120 4.45 11.63 -11.57
N THR A 121 3.47 11.77 -10.67
CA THR A 121 2.89 13.07 -10.29
C THR A 121 3.95 13.97 -9.67
N LEU A 122 4.72 13.50 -8.67
CA LEU A 122 5.80 14.27 -8.06
C LEU A 122 6.82 14.74 -9.12
N GLY A 123 7.23 13.84 -10.01
CA GLY A 123 8.14 14.13 -11.11
C GLY A 123 7.57 15.16 -12.08
N LEU A 124 6.28 15.07 -12.42
CA LEU A 124 5.59 16.00 -13.32
C LEU A 124 5.52 17.40 -12.71
N LEU A 125 5.12 17.49 -11.44
CA LEU A 125 5.05 18.76 -10.71
C LEU A 125 6.45 19.36 -10.53
N ALA A 126 7.47 18.55 -10.20
CA ALA A 126 8.86 19.00 -10.11
C ALA A 126 9.40 19.49 -11.46
N ALA A 127 9.06 18.83 -12.57
CA ALA A 127 9.43 19.26 -13.91
C ALA A 127 8.82 20.63 -14.26
N ALA A 128 7.53 20.81 -13.99
CA ALA A 128 6.86 22.10 -14.17
C ALA A 128 7.46 23.19 -13.24
N ALA A 129 7.80 22.81 -12.01
CA ALA A 129 8.31 23.73 -11.00
C ALA A 129 9.75 24.22 -11.27
N ARG A 130 10.54 23.51 -12.10
CA ARG A 130 11.85 23.97 -12.59
C ARG A 130 11.76 25.24 -13.44
N VAL A 131 10.64 25.45 -14.13
CA VAL A 131 10.43 26.66 -14.96
C VAL A 131 10.02 27.83 -14.07
N ARG A 132 9.03 27.64 -13.21
CA ARG A 132 8.55 28.60 -12.20
C ARG A 132 8.01 27.85 -10.99
N PRO A 133 8.14 28.38 -9.76
CA PRO A 133 7.55 27.78 -8.58
C PRO A 133 6.06 27.49 -8.77
N LEU A 134 5.59 26.35 -8.25
CA LEU A 134 4.21 25.88 -8.45
C LEU A 134 3.41 25.99 -7.15
N LEU A 135 2.20 26.51 -7.23
CA LEU A 135 1.22 26.50 -6.14
C LEU A 135 0.03 25.63 -6.56
N CYS A 136 -0.18 24.54 -5.84
CA CYS A 136 -1.31 23.62 -6.02
C CYS A 136 -2.38 23.96 -4.99
N LEU A 137 -3.56 24.36 -5.44
CA LEU A 137 -4.71 24.63 -4.58
C LEU A 137 -5.77 23.54 -4.78
N VAL A 138 -6.10 22.80 -3.73
CA VAL A 138 -7.11 21.75 -3.76
C VAL A 138 -8.23 22.09 -2.79
N ASP A 139 -9.35 22.57 -3.31
CA ASP A 139 -10.52 22.89 -2.49
C ASP A 139 -11.39 21.65 -2.26
N ASP A 140 -12.20 21.66 -1.20
CA ASP A 140 -13.12 20.59 -0.83
C ASP A 140 -12.50 19.19 -0.87
N ALA A 141 -11.28 19.06 -0.34
CA ALA A 141 -10.46 17.86 -0.42
C ALA A 141 -11.10 16.60 0.22
N HIS A 142 -12.17 16.78 1.01
CA HIS A 142 -12.98 15.70 1.59
C HIS A 142 -13.79 14.92 0.55
N TRP A 143 -13.99 15.50 -0.64
CA TRP A 143 -14.67 14.86 -1.77
C TRP A 143 -13.72 14.31 -2.84
N LEU A 144 -12.40 14.35 -2.62
CA LEU A 144 -11.46 13.73 -3.56
C LEU A 144 -11.70 12.22 -3.64
N ASP A 145 -11.49 11.67 -4.83
CA ASP A 145 -11.41 10.22 -4.97
C ASP A 145 -10.22 9.67 -4.19
N ALA A 146 -10.37 8.44 -3.67
CA ALA A 146 -9.38 7.83 -2.79
C ALA A 146 -8.01 7.71 -3.46
N ALA A 147 -7.96 7.43 -4.77
CA ALA A 147 -6.72 7.27 -5.52
C ALA A 147 -5.99 8.62 -5.69
N SER A 148 -6.71 9.70 -6.00
CA SER A 148 -6.17 11.06 -6.03
C SER A 148 -5.71 11.54 -4.66
N ALA A 149 -6.50 11.33 -3.61
CA ALA A 149 -6.14 11.73 -2.25
C ALA A 149 -4.83 11.05 -1.80
N LYS A 150 -4.70 9.74 -2.06
CA LYS A 150 -3.49 8.97 -1.78
C LYS A 150 -2.28 9.45 -2.58
N ALA A 151 -2.44 9.68 -3.89
CA ALA A 151 -1.37 10.20 -4.73
C ALA A 151 -0.93 11.60 -4.29
N MET A 152 -1.87 12.49 -3.97
CA MET A 152 -1.57 13.84 -3.49
C MET A 152 -0.94 13.85 -2.09
N ALA A 153 -1.38 12.98 -1.18
CA ALA A 153 -0.75 12.79 0.14
C ALA A 153 0.70 12.30 -0.02
N PHE A 154 0.91 11.30 -0.90
CA PHE A 154 2.24 10.80 -1.23
C PHE A 154 3.17 11.92 -1.73
N VAL A 155 2.70 12.75 -2.67
CA VAL A 155 3.46 13.89 -3.19
C VAL A 155 3.74 14.89 -2.07
N GLY A 156 2.73 15.26 -1.29
CA GLY A 156 2.85 16.24 -0.21
C GLY A 156 3.91 15.87 0.84
N ARG A 157 4.06 14.58 1.16
CA ARG A 157 5.11 14.08 2.08
C ARG A 157 6.54 14.24 1.53
N ARG A 158 6.70 14.39 0.21
CA ARG A 158 8.01 14.32 -0.49
C ARG A 158 8.36 15.59 -1.26
N VAL A 159 7.52 16.60 -1.19
CA VAL A 159 7.69 17.85 -1.94
C VAL A 159 8.69 18.82 -1.30
N ALA A 160 9.19 18.53 -0.09
CA ALA A 160 10.03 19.44 0.70
C ALA A 160 11.28 19.95 -0.04
N ASP A 161 11.86 19.14 -0.92
CA ASP A 161 13.03 19.50 -1.71
C ASP A 161 12.70 20.24 -3.02
N GLU A 162 11.42 20.33 -3.42
CA GLU A 162 10.98 20.87 -4.71
C GLU A 162 10.34 22.26 -4.58
N PRO A 163 10.40 23.16 -5.58
CA PRO A 163 9.76 24.48 -5.53
C PRO A 163 8.22 24.42 -5.72
N VAL A 164 7.54 23.58 -4.95
CA VAL A 164 6.10 23.30 -5.04
C VAL A 164 5.45 23.45 -3.66
N ALA A 165 4.40 24.28 -3.58
CA ALA A 165 3.53 24.39 -2.42
C ALA A 165 2.18 23.73 -2.72
N MET A 166 1.69 22.88 -1.81
CA MET A 166 0.36 22.25 -1.92
C MET A 166 -0.53 22.67 -0.76
N LEU A 167 -1.70 23.22 -1.06
CA LEU A 167 -2.71 23.61 -0.09
C LEU A 167 -3.98 22.79 -0.30
N PHE A 168 -4.46 22.16 0.77
CA PHE A 168 -5.69 21.36 0.75
C PHE A 168 -6.71 21.95 1.73
N ALA A 169 -7.96 22.17 1.31
CA ALA A 169 -9.04 22.54 2.22
C ALA A 169 -9.86 21.30 2.62
N LEU A 170 -9.80 20.92 3.90
CA LEU A 170 -10.46 19.73 4.42
C LEU A 170 -11.54 20.08 5.45
N ARG A 171 -12.71 19.44 5.33
CA ARG A 171 -13.81 19.57 6.29
C ARG A 171 -13.65 18.53 7.42
N LEU A 172 -13.87 18.95 8.67
CA LEU A 172 -13.97 18.02 9.81
C LEU A 172 -15.45 17.68 10.13
N PRO A 173 -15.75 16.47 10.64
CA PRO A 173 -14.87 15.30 10.70
C PRO A 173 -14.79 14.61 9.32
N ALA A 174 -13.59 14.30 8.85
CA ALA A 174 -13.38 13.46 7.66
C ALA A 174 -12.24 12.48 7.94
N SER A 175 -12.33 11.25 7.46
CA SER A 175 -11.19 10.34 7.38
C SER A 175 -10.57 10.46 5.98
N SER A 176 -9.32 10.91 5.91
CA SER A 176 -8.60 11.12 4.66
C SER A 176 -7.11 10.88 4.88
N GLU A 177 -6.42 10.27 3.91
CA GLU A 177 -4.95 10.10 3.94
C GLU A 177 -4.21 11.45 4.04
N LEU A 178 -4.87 12.57 3.70
CA LEU A 178 -4.31 13.91 3.85
C LEU A 178 -4.06 14.31 5.32
N HIS A 179 -4.63 13.62 6.32
CA HIS A 179 -4.37 13.94 7.73
C HIS A 179 -2.93 13.73 8.17
N GLU A 180 -2.18 12.91 7.44
CA GLU A 180 -0.76 12.66 7.68
C GLU A 180 0.14 13.86 7.31
N LEU A 181 -0.39 14.79 6.52
CA LEU A 181 0.31 16.02 6.15
C LEU A 181 0.23 17.07 7.28
N PRO A 182 1.14 18.06 7.32
CA PRO A 182 1.05 19.19 8.24
C PRO A 182 -0.33 19.86 8.16
N GLY A 183 -0.95 20.08 9.31
CA GLY A 183 -2.29 20.65 9.42
C GLY A 183 -2.31 22.05 10.00
N LEU A 184 -3.26 22.86 9.54
CA LEU A 184 -3.63 24.14 10.12
C LEU A 184 -5.12 24.09 10.49
N ASP A 185 -5.43 23.99 11.77
CA ASP A 185 -6.80 23.97 12.26
C ASP A 185 -7.36 25.40 12.33
N VAL A 186 -8.47 25.62 11.64
CA VAL A 186 -9.16 26.90 11.52
C VAL A 186 -10.38 26.87 12.44
N GLY A 187 -10.30 27.63 13.53
CA GLY A 187 -11.38 27.81 14.50
C GLY A 187 -12.38 28.90 14.12
N GLY A 188 -13.41 29.05 14.95
CA GLY A 188 -14.34 30.19 14.86
C GLY A 188 -13.65 31.52 15.15
N LEU A 189 -14.18 32.60 14.57
CA LEU A 189 -13.78 33.97 14.89
C LEU A 189 -14.12 34.30 16.34
N SER A 190 -13.27 35.10 16.99
CA SER A 190 -13.60 35.70 18.28
C SER A 190 -14.78 36.67 18.16
N ASP A 191 -15.44 36.96 19.28
CA ASP A 191 -16.57 37.90 19.31
C ASP A 191 -16.21 39.28 18.73
N ALA A 192 -14.97 39.76 18.94
CA ALA A 192 -14.51 41.04 18.40
C ALA A 192 -14.36 41.01 16.87
N GLU A 193 -13.82 39.93 16.33
CA GLU A 193 -13.67 39.69 14.89
C GLU A 193 -15.02 39.47 14.22
N ALA A 194 -15.91 38.70 14.85
CA ALA A 194 -17.25 38.46 14.38
C ALA A 194 -18.09 39.75 14.28
N ARG A 195 -17.97 40.66 15.27
CA ARG A 195 -18.56 42.01 15.21
C ARG A 195 -18.00 42.83 14.05
N THR A 196 -16.69 42.75 13.83
CA THR A 196 -16.01 43.46 12.74
C THR A 196 -16.47 42.95 11.37
N LEU A 197 -16.63 41.63 11.22
CA LEU A 197 -17.16 41.00 10.01
C LEU A 197 -18.60 41.44 9.71
N LEU A 198 -19.45 41.51 10.74
CA LEU A 198 -20.84 41.98 10.59
C LEU A 198 -20.92 43.47 10.26
N ALA A 199 -20.10 44.31 10.91
CA ALA A 199 -20.06 45.75 10.67
C ALA A 199 -19.61 46.12 9.24
N ALA A 200 -18.80 45.26 8.59
CA ALA A 200 -18.38 45.45 7.21
C ALA A 200 -19.54 45.35 6.19
N ARG A 201 -20.66 44.70 6.54
CA ARG A 201 -21.89 44.67 5.73
C ARG A 201 -22.72 45.93 6.02
N ARG A 202 -22.59 46.94 5.15
CA ARG A 202 -23.20 48.28 5.27
C ARG A 202 -24.75 48.36 5.31
N HIS A 203 -25.45 47.25 5.50
CA HIS A 203 -26.92 47.16 5.38
C HIS A 203 -27.62 46.58 6.63
N LEU A 204 -26.87 46.19 7.67
CA LEU A 204 -27.42 45.57 8.88
C LEU A 204 -27.23 46.51 10.08
N LEU A 205 -28.23 47.33 10.38
CA LEU A 205 -28.34 48.02 11.67
C LEU A 205 -28.99 47.05 12.66
N LEU A 206 -28.17 46.30 13.41
CA LEU A 206 -28.63 45.36 14.43
C LEU A 206 -28.60 46.02 15.80
N ASP A 207 -29.67 45.83 16.59
CA ASP A 207 -29.68 46.14 18.03
C ASP A 207 -28.63 45.28 18.77
N GLU A 208 -28.02 45.80 19.82
CA GLU A 208 -26.94 45.17 20.58
C GLU A 208 -27.38 43.84 21.21
N GLN A 209 -28.64 43.73 21.65
CA GLN A 209 -29.20 42.48 22.17
C GLN A 209 -29.34 41.39 21.09
N VAL A 210 -29.72 41.80 19.88
CA VAL A 210 -29.85 40.92 18.70
C VAL A 210 -28.47 40.48 18.22
N LEU A 211 -27.51 41.41 18.17
CA LEU A 211 -26.13 41.14 17.82
C LEU A 211 -25.49 40.13 18.78
N ASN A 212 -25.65 40.31 20.09
CA ASN A 212 -25.11 39.38 21.10
C ASN A 212 -25.70 37.97 20.97
N ARG A 213 -27.01 37.86 20.65
CA ARG A 213 -27.64 36.56 20.39
C ARG A 213 -27.09 35.90 19.12
N LEU A 214 -26.93 36.67 18.06
CA LEU A 214 -26.41 36.17 16.79
C LEU A 214 -24.96 35.68 16.90
N LEU A 215 -24.12 36.38 17.67
CA LEU A 215 -22.76 35.95 17.97
C LEU A 215 -22.74 34.63 18.76
N ALA A 216 -23.57 34.51 19.79
CA ALA A 216 -23.70 33.30 20.60
C ALA A 216 -24.22 32.11 19.77
N GLU A 217 -25.17 32.33 18.86
CA GLU A 217 -25.70 31.29 17.98
C GLU A 217 -24.74 30.89 16.87
N ALA A 218 -24.00 31.84 16.28
CA ALA A 218 -23.08 31.54 15.20
C ALA A 218 -21.80 30.82 15.67
N GLY A 219 -21.46 30.89 16.97
CA GLY A 219 -20.29 30.23 17.54
C GLY A 219 -18.98 30.62 16.85
N GLY A 220 -18.89 31.86 16.36
CA GLY A 220 -17.73 32.36 15.60
C GLY A 220 -17.63 31.84 14.15
N ASN A 221 -18.57 31.03 13.65
CA ASN A 221 -18.53 30.54 12.26
C ASN A 221 -18.88 31.69 11.28
N PRO A 222 -17.95 32.13 10.39
CA PRO A 222 -18.18 33.22 9.45
C PRO A 222 -19.40 33.02 8.54
N LEU A 223 -19.65 31.81 8.05
CA LEU A 223 -20.84 31.52 7.25
C LEU A 223 -22.11 31.69 8.08
N ALA A 224 -22.14 31.18 9.31
CA ALA A 224 -23.29 31.36 10.19
C ALA A 224 -23.53 32.86 10.50
N LEU A 225 -22.47 33.61 10.79
CA LEU A 225 -22.54 35.06 11.04
C LEU A 225 -23.14 35.81 9.84
N LEU A 226 -22.76 35.44 8.61
CA LEU A 226 -23.23 36.10 7.40
C LEU A 226 -24.64 35.67 6.97
N GLU A 227 -25.05 34.44 7.28
CA GLU A 227 -26.28 33.84 6.76
C GLU A 227 -27.47 33.89 7.74
N LEU A 228 -27.22 33.83 9.06
CA LEU A 228 -28.27 33.90 10.10
C LEU A 228 -29.09 35.20 10.11
N PRO A 229 -28.53 36.41 9.84
CA PRO A 229 -29.32 37.64 9.79
C PRO A 229 -30.43 37.60 8.72
N GLY A 230 -30.20 36.90 7.61
CA GLY A 230 -31.17 36.73 6.51
C GLY A 230 -32.15 35.57 6.70
N ALA A 231 -31.92 34.70 7.70
CA ALA A 231 -32.69 33.49 7.97
C ALA A 231 -33.83 33.71 8.99
N GLY A 232 -34.12 34.96 9.37
CA GLY A 232 -35.13 35.29 10.39
C GLY A 232 -34.69 35.05 11.83
N GLY A 233 -33.37 35.00 12.11
CA GLY A 233 -32.76 34.77 13.43
C GLY A 233 -33.04 35.81 14.53
N PHE A 234 -34.10 36.61 14.39
CA PHE A 234 -34.56 37.61 15.35
C PHE A 234 -35.63 37.06 16.32
N GLY A 235 -36.07 35.81 16.15
CA GLY A 235 -37.04 35.13 17.00
C GLY A 235 -36.47 34.54 18.32
N PRO A 236 -37.30 33.96 19.19
CA PRO A 236 -36.86 33.25 20.40
C PRO A 236 -36.01 32.02 20.04
N PRO A 237 -35.13 31.53 20.96
CA PRO A 237 -34.18 30.45 20.65
C PRO A 237 -34.92 29.17 20.25
N GLU A 238 -34.86 28.82 18.97
CA GLU A 238 -35.32 27.51 18.51
C GLU A 238 -34.32 26.42 18.97
N THR A 239 -34.78 25.19 19.14
CA THR A 239 -33.95 24.02 19.49
C THR A 239 -33.20 23.41 18.30
N THR A 240 -33.31 24.03 17.12
CA THR A 240 -32.77 23.48 15.86
C THR A 240 -31.28 23.82 15.67
N PRO A 241 -30.40 22.87 15.31
CA PRO A 241 -28.97 23.11 15.03
C PRO A 241 -28.71 24.16 13.94
N VAL A 242 -27.60 24.90 14.06
CA VAL A 242 -27.18 25.98 13.14
C VAL A 242 -27.04 25.53 11.67
N PRO A 243 -26.43 24.37 11.34
CA PRO A 243 -26.36 23.90 9.95
C PRO A 243 -27.73 23.78 9.28
N THR A 244 -28.72 23.27 10.01
CA THR A 244 -30.10 23.12 9.53
C THR A 244 -30.79 24.47 9.30
N ARG A 245 -30.46 25.51 10.09
CA ARG A 245 -30.99 26.88 9.85
C ARG A 245 -30.33 27.54 8.65
N ILE A 246 -29.03 27.33 8.42
CA ILE A 246 -28.33 27.81 7.23
C ILE A 246 -28.89 27.12 5.97
N GLU A 247 -29.13 25.80 6.03
CA GLU A 247 -29.82 25.07 4.95
C GLU A 247 -31.22 25.62 4.70
N ARG A 248 -32.02 25.88 5.75
CA ARG A 248 -33.33 26.55 5.62
C ARG A 248 -33.23 27.95 5.02
N SER A 249 -32.18 28.71 5.34
CA SER A 249 -31.91 30.04 4.75
C SER A 249 -31.66 29.94 3.24
N PHE A 250 -30.85 28.96 2.81
CA PHE A 250 -30.64 28.69 1.39
C PHE A 250 -31.93 28.21 0.70
N GLN A 251 -32.72 27.37 1.36
CA GLN A 251 -34.05 26.95 0.89
C GLN A 251 -35.05 28.11 0.80
N ALA A 252 -34.99 29.09 1.71
CA ALA A 252 -35.82 30.29 1.66
C ALA A 252 -35.44 31.21 0.48
N ARG A 253 -34.16 31.26 0.08
CA ARG A 253 -33.74 31.98 -1.13
C ARG A 253 -34.18 31.26 -2.42
N LEU A 254 -34.34 29.94 -2.37
CA LEU A 254 -34.91 29.14 -3.45
C LEU A 254 -36.41 29.36 -3.65
N SER A 255 -37.18 29.63 -2.58
CA SER A 255 -38.65 29.77 -2.67
C SER A 255 -39.10 31.05 -3.40
N GLY A 256 -38.24 32.07 -3.44
CA GLY A 256 -38.48 33.33 -4.17
C GLY A 256 -38.10 33.31 -5.65
N LEU A 257 -37.52 32.21 -6.15
CA LEU A 257 -37.08 32.09 -7.54
C LEU A 257 -38.23 31.70 -8.48
N SER A 258 -38.13 32.13 -9.74
CA SER A 258 -38.98 31.61 -10.80
C SER A 258 -38.78 30.10 -10.96
N GLY A 259 -39.81 29.39 -11.46
CA GLY A 259 -39.71 27.94 -11.67
C GLY A 259 -38.55 27.54 -12.58
N GLU A 260 -38.19 28.37 -13.55
CA GLU A 260 -37.04 28.16 -14.44
C GLU A 260 -35.69 28.34 -13.74
N ALA A 261 -35.52 29.40 -12.93
CA ALA A 261 -34.29 29.60 -12.16
C ALA A 261 -34.10 28.50 -11.09
N ARG A 262 -35.19 28.03 -10.46
CA ARG A 262 -35.15 26.90 -9.52
C ARG A 262 -34.75 25.60 -10.24
N ARG A 263 -35.34 25.29 -11.40
CA ARG A 263 -34.96 24.10 -12.20
C ARG A 263 -33.51 24.16 -12.66
N LEU A 264 -33.02 25.33 -13.06
CA LEU A 264 -31.61 25.51 -13.44
C LEU A 264 -30.66 25.21 -12.27
N LEU A 265 -30.99 25.66 -11.05
CA LEU A 265 -30.21 25.36 -9.86
C LEU A 265 -30.23 23.87 -9.49
N ILE A 266 -31.36 23.19 -9.68
CA ILE A 266 -31.47 21.74 -9.45
C ILE A 266 -30.64 20.95 -10.47
N LEU A 267 -30.65 21.35 -11.75
CA LEU A 267 -29.76 20.77 -12.78
C LEU A 267 -28.28 20.97 -12.40
N ALA A 268 -27.91 22.20 -12.01
CA ALA A 268 -26.56 22.54 -11.61
C ALA A 268 -26.11 21.84 -10.31
N SER A 269 -27.04 21.47 -9.43
CA SER A 269 -26.71 20.75 -8.20
C SER A 269 -26.62 19.24 -8.41
N ALA A 270 -27.34 18.68 -9.38
CA ALA A 270 -27.36 17.25 -9.70
C ALA A 270 -26.05 16.76 -10.36
N ASP A 271 -25.35 17.61 -11.10
CA ASP A 271 -23.98 17.35 -11.58
C ASP A 271 -22.96 18.26 -10.84
N PRO A 272 -22.03 17.71 -10.05
CA PRO A 272 -21.11 18.51 -9.25
C PRO A 272 -19.90 19.08 -10.00
N THR A 273 -19.67 18.77 -11.28
CA THR A 273 -18.49 19.28 -12.02
C THR A 273 -18.53 20.79 -12.21
N GLY A 274 -19.73 21.35 -12.22
CA GLY A 274 -19.94 22.73 -12.62
C GLY A 274 -19.56 22.97 -14.09
N ASP A 275 -19.57 21.93 -14.93
CA ASP A 275 -19.22 22.00 -16.36
C ASP A 275 -20.31 22.74 -17.14
N PRO A 276 -19.99 23.94 -17.69
CA PRO A 276 -20.93 24.67 -18.53
C PRO A 276 -21.30 23.94 -19.82
N ALA A 277 -20.41 23.10 -20.35
CA ALA A 277 -20.64 22.34 -21.58
C ALA A 277 -21.71 21.25 -21.40
N LEU A 278 -21.96 20.80 -20.16
CA LEU A 278 -23.03 19.87 -19.83
C LEU A 278 -24.29 20.60 -19.35
N LEU A 279 -24.15 21.59 -18.47
CA LEU A 279 -25.30 22.27 -17.87
C LEU A 279 -26.11 23.05 -18.90
N TRP A 280 -25.47 23.76 -19.84
CA TRP A 280 -26.20 24.60 -20.79
C TRP A 280 -27.02 23.80 -21.79
N PRO A 281 -26.51 22.73 -22.43
CA PRO A 281 -27.35 21.85 -23.23
C PRO A 281 -28.49 21.22 -22.42
N ALA A 282 -28.25 20.78 -21.18
CA ALA A 282 -29.29 20.23 -20.31
C ALA A 282 -30.39 21.27 -20.00
N ALA A 283 -30.01 22.51 -19.70
CA ALA A 283 -30.95 23.59 -19.45
C ALA A 283 -31.81 23.91 -20.69
N LEU A 284 -31.19 23.92 -21.89
CA LEU A 284 -31.90 24.12 -23.16
C LEU A 284 -32.87 22.97 -23.47
N LEU A 285 -32.48 21.71 -23.24
CA LEU A 285 -33.36 20.54 -23.38
C LEU A 285 -34.57 20.60 -22.43
N SER A 286 -34.40 21.24 -21.27
CA SER A 286 -35.47 21.47 -20.30
C SER A 286 -36.37 22.68 -20.64
N GLY A 287 -36.12 23.35 -21.76
CA GLY A 287 -36.85 24.56 -22.18
C GLY A 287 -36.63 25.76 -21.28
N ILE A 288 -35.49 25.84 -20.58
CA ILE A 288 -35.16 26.96 -19.68
C ILE A 288 -34.59 28.12 -20.51
N ASP A 289 -35.10 29.34 -20.29
CA ASP A 289 -34.47 30.55 -20.81
C ASP A 289 -33.19 30.87 -20.02
N VAL A 290 -32.06 30.31 -20.47
CA VAL A 290 -30.78 30.33 -19.75
C VAL A 290 -30.33 31.75 -19.35
N PRO A 291 -30.35 32.77 -20.23
CA PRO A 291 -29.99 34.14 -19.85
C PRO A 291 -30.82 34.70 -18.68
N THR A 292 -32.15 34.54 -18.72
CA THR A 292 -33.04 35.06 -17.67
C THR A 292 -32.94 34.25 -16.38
N ALA A 293 -32.94 32.93 -16.49
CA ALA A 293 -32.86 32.02 -15.34
C ALA A 293 -31.52 32.10 -14.61
N SER A 294 -30.40 32.20 -15.35
CA SER A 294 -29.06 32.33 -14.76
C SER A 294 -28.85 33.68 -14.07
N ALA A 295 -29.37 34.78 -14.64
CA ALA A 295 -29.33 36.09 -14.00
C ALA A 295 -30.14 36.13 -12.70
N ALA A 296 -31.35 35.56 -12.71
CA ALA A 296 -32.19 35.44 -11.52
C ALA A 296 -31.53 34.56 -10.44
N ALA A 297 -30.96 33.41 -10.83
CA ALA A 297 -30.24 32.52 -9.93
C ALA A 297 -28.98 33.18 -9.35
N ALA A 298 -28.17 33.87 -10.16
CA ALA A 298 -26.99 34.61 -9.70
C ALA A 298 -27.36 35.74 -8.73
N GLY A 299 -28.50 36.40 -8.94
CA GLY A 299 -29.03 37.45 -8.06
C GLY A 299 -29.30 36.99 -6.62
N THR A 300 -29.44 35.68 -6.38
CA THR A 300 -29.60 35.13 -5.02
C THR A 300 -28.29 35.00 -4.24
N GLY A 301 -27.14 35.07 -4.93
CA GLY A 301 -25.83 34.79 -4.35
C GLY A 301 -25.59 33.31 -4.00
N LEU A 302 -26.49 32.39 -4.38
CA LEU A 302 -26.32 30.94 -4.15
C LEU A 302 -25.33 30.31 -5.14
N VAL A 303 -25.25 30.86 -6.35
CA VAL A 303 -24.45 30.33 -7.45
C VAL A 303 -23.77 31.47 -8.21
N HIS A 304 -22.58 31.20 -8.72
CA HIS A 304 -21.82 32.07 -9.58
C HIS A 304 -21.58 31.36 -10.93
N PHE A 305 -22.02 32.00 -12.01
CA PHE A 305 -21.83 31.54 -13.37
C PHE A 305 -20.69 32.34 -14.01
N ALA A 306 -19.49 31.76 -14.07
CA ALA A 306 -18.32 32.35 -14.71
C ALA A 306 -17.75 31.37 -15.75
N THR A 307 -16.43 31.12 -15.76
CA THR A 307 -15.81 30.07 -16.59
C THR A 307 -16.21 28.66 -16.16
N GLY A 308 -16.83 28.51 -14.99
CA GLY A 308 -17.50 27.31 -14.49
C GLY A 308 -18.69 27.71 -13.61
N ILE A 309 -19.59 26.76 -13.35
CA ILE A 309 -20.72 26.97 -12.43
C ILE A 309 -20.28 26.60 -11.01
N ARG A 310 -20.31 27.56 -10.08
CA ARG A 310 -19.87 27.34 -8.70
C ARG A 310 -20.94 27.79 -7.72
N PHE A 311 -21.33 26.92 -6.79
CA PHE A 311 -22.14 27.35 -5.66
C PHE A 311 -21.28 28.17 -4.68
N CYS A 312 -21.88 29.13 -4.00
CA CYS A 312 -21.18 29.93 -2.99
C CYS A 312 -20.67 29.07 -1.83
N HIS A 313 -21.29 27.90 -1.64
CA HIS A 313 -20.86 26.90 -0.67
C HIS A 313 -21.38 25.49 -1.03
N PRO A 314 -20.65 24.40 -0.74
CA PRO A 314 -21.14 23.03 -0.94
C PRO A 314 -22.46 22.72 -0.22
N LEU A 315 -22.69 23.32 0.96
CA LEU A 315 -23.98 23.22 1.65
C LEU A 315 -25.12 23.93 0.89
N ALA A 316 -24.84 24.98 0.12
CA ALA A 316 -25.84 25.59 -0.73
C ALA A 316 -26.23 24.64 -1.87
N ARG A 317 -25.25 23.99 -2.51
CA ARG A 317 -25.51 22.92 -3.50
C ARG A 317 -26.34 21.79 -2.89
N SER A 318 -25.93 21.27 -1.74
CA SER A 318 -26.64 20.19 -1.03
C SER A 318 -28.05 20.62 -0.62
N ALA A 319 -28.24 21.85 -0.14
CA ALA A 319 -29.55 22.40 0.20
C ALA A 319 -30.46 22.54 -1.02
N VAL A 320 -29.92 22.95 -2.18
CA VAL A 320 -30.63 23.02 -3.46
C VAL A 320 -31.04 21.62 -3.92
N TYR A 321 -30.10 20.67 -3.91
CA TYR A 321 -30.36 19.29 -4.33
C TYR A 321 -31.34 18.58 -3.40
N GLY A 322 -31.18 18.72 -2.08
CA GLY A 322 -32.05 18.13 -1.06
C GLY A 322 -33.43 18.79 -0.95
N ALA A 323 -33.59 20.03 -1.43
CA ALA A 323 -34.89 20.70 -1.53
C ALA A 323 -35.65 20.37 -2.82
N ALA A 324 -35.02 19.67 -3.76
CA ALA A 324 -35.69 19.12 -4.92
C ALA A 324 -36.57 17.94 -4.47
N SER A 325 -37.81 17.90 -4.97
CA SER A 325 -38.63 16.70 -4.86
C SER A 325 -37.99 15.54 -5.61
N ALA A 326 -38.36 14.30 -5.26
CA ALA A 326 -37.83 13.13 -5.96
C ALA A 326 -38.10 13.16 -7.47
N ASP A 327 -39.22 13.76 -7.90
CA ASP A 327 -39.54 13.97 -9.31
C ASP A 327 -38.63 15.01 -9.99
N GLU A 328 -38.33 16.12 -9.30
CA GLU A 328 -37.41 17.15 -9.81
C GLU A 328 -35.98 16.62 -9.93
N THR A 329 -35.50 15.84 -8.95
CA THR A 329 -34.19 15.19 -8.98
C THR A 329 -34.09 14.18 -10.13
N ARG A 330 -35.10 13.33 -10.29
CA ARG A 330 -35.15 12.37 -11.42
C ARG A 330 -35.21 13.08 -12.76
N TYR A 331 -36.01 14.14 -12.88
CA TYR A 331 -36.09 14.96 -14.08
C TYR A 331 -34.72 15.55 -14.43
N ALA A 332 -34.03 16.14 -13.44
CA ALA A 332 -32.71 16.71 -13.63
C ALA A 332 -31.70 15.67 -14.13
N HIS A 333 -31.65 14.50 -13.48
CA HIS A 333 -30.77 13.41 -13.91
C HIS A 333 -31.13 12.85 -15.29
N ARG A 334 -32.40 12.77 -15.66
CA ARG A 334 -32.79 12.34 -17.01
C ARG A 334 -32.29 13.31 -18.07
N VAL A 335 -32.48 14.61 -17.86
CA VAL A 335 -32.03 15.65 -18.79
C VAL A 335 -30.50 15.68 -18.88
N LEU A 336 -29.79 15.55 -17.75
CA LEU A 336 -28.33 15.46 -17.74
C LEU A 336 -27.84 14.22 -18.49
N ALA A 337 -28.52 13.09 -18.37
CA ALA A 337 -28.22 11.89 -19.15
C ALA A 337 -28.42 12.10 -20.66
N GLU A 338 -29.48 12.79 -21.06
CA GLU A 338 -29.76 13.13 -22.47
C GLU A 338 -28.76 14.14 -23.04
N ALA A 339 -28.29 15.08 -22.21
CA ALA A 339 -27.27 16.07 -22.59
C ALA A 339 -25.86 15.48 -22.64
N THR A 340 -25.61 14.36 -21.97
CA THR A 340 -24.31 13.69 -21.94
C THR A 340 -24.13 12.82 -23.19
N ASP A 341 -23.09 13.07 -23.97
CA ASP A 341 -22.75 12.20 -25.10
C ASP A 341 -22.27 10.82 -24.59
N ALA A 342 -23.07 9.79 -24.88
CA ALA A 342 -22.83 8.42 -24.46
C ALA A 342 -21.59 7.78 -25.12
N VAL A 343 -21.02 8.38 -26.17
CA VAL A 343 -19.77 7.92 -26.80
C VAL A 343 -18.56 8.49 -26.06
N THR A 344 -18.56 9.78 -25.74
CA THR A 344 -17.43 10.45 -25.10
C THR A 344 -17.40 10.27 -23.58
N ASP A 345 -18.57 10.21 -22.92
CA ASP A 345 -18.68 9.99 -21.48
C ASP A 345 -19.79 8.96 -21.13
N PRO A 346 -19.60 7.68 -21.52
CA PRO A 346 -20.57 6.62 -21.26
C PRO A 346 -20.81 6.36 -19.77
N ASP A 347 -19.80 6.61 -18.93
CA ASP A 347 -19.86 6.32 -17.49
C ASP A 347 -20.75 7.36 -16.78
N ARG A 348 -20.61 8.66 -17.09
CA ARG A 348 -21.49 9.72 -16.57
C ARG A 348 -22.93 9.58 -17.05
N SER A 349 -23.14 9.22 -18.33
CA SER A 349 -24.48 8.97 -18.89
C SER A 349 -25.18 7.82 -18.16
N ALA A 350 -24.50 6.69 -17.94
CA ALA A 350 -25.06 5.55 -17.21
C ALA A 350 -25.40 5.92 -15.75
N TRP A 351 -24.55 6.69 -15.07
CA TRP A 351 -24.80 7.16 -13.71
C TRP A 351 -26.07 8.01 -13.61
N HIS A 352 -26.21 9.02 -14.48
CA HIS A 352 -27.38 9.88 -14.47
C HIS A 352 -28.67 9.11 -14.83
N ARG A 353 -28.62 8.17 -15.79
CA ARG A 353 -29.79 7.30 -16.06
C ARG A 353 -30.18 6.47 -14.85
N ALA A 354 -29.20 5.93 -14.13
CA ALA A 354 -29.44 5.18 -12.90
C ALA A 354 -30.08 6.01 -11.78
N GLN A 355 -29.74 7.30 -11.68
CA GLN A 355 -30.37 8.22 -10.72
C GLN A 355 -31.76 8.68 -11.17
N ALA A 356 -32.04 8.68 -12.47
CA ALA A 356 -33.35 8.99 -13.03
C ALA A 356 -34.36 7.83 -12.90
N SER A 357 -33.90 6.59 -12.67
CA SER A 357 -34.74 5.40 -12.56
C SER A 357 -35.66 5.44 -11.33
N VAL A 358 -36.97 5.23 -11.53
CA VAL A 358 -38.00 5.17 -10.46
C VAL A 358 -38.02 3.82 -9.74
N GLY A 359 -37.58 2.77 -10.43
CA GLY A 359 -37.51 1.41 -9.91
C GLY A 359 -36.50 0.61 -10.70
N PRO A 360 -36.50 -0.72 -10.51
CA PRO A 360 -35.57 -1.61 -11.21
C PRO A 360 -35.61 -1.44 -12.73
N ASP A 361 -34.45 -1.43 -13.37
CA ASP A 361 -34.23 -1.31 -14.81
C ASP A 361 -32.97 -2.12 -15.21
N ASP A 362 -33.19 -3.30 -15.81
CA ASP A 362 -32.10 -4.21 -16.16
C ASP A 362 -31.20 -3.66 -17.28
N GLY A 363 -31.72 -2.77 -18.13
CA GLY A 363 -30.94 -2.12 -19.19
C GLY A 363 -29.90 -1.17 -18.61
N VAL A 364 -30.32 -0.34 -17.65
CA VAL A 364 -29.41 0.55 -16.92
C VAL A 364 -28.45 -0.24 -16.02
N ALA A 365 -28.92 -1.30 -15.37
CA ALA A 365 -28.06 -2.18 -14.57
C ALA A 365 -26.91 -2.80 -15.41
N ALA A 366 -27.22 -3.29 -16.62
CA ALA A 366 -26.21 -3.85 -17.53
C ALA A 366 -25.24 -2.78 -18.08
N GLU A 367 -25.65 -1.52 -18.18
CA GLU A 367 -24.75 -0.42 -18.54
C GLU A 367 -23.81 -0.04 -17.40
N LEU A 368 -24.32 0.02 -16.17
CA LEU A 368 -23.50 0.23 -14.98
C LEU A 368 -22.48 -0.89 -14.79
N GLU A 369 -22.85 -2.14 -15.06
CA GLU A 369 -21.91 -3.27 -15.03
C GLU A 369 -20.78 -3.11 -16.07
N ARG A 370 -21.10 -2.60 -17.27
CA ARG A 370 -20.08 -2.24 -18.27
C ARG A 370 -19.23 -1.05 -17.84
N SER A 371 -19.82 -0.05 -17.17
CA SER A 371 -19.09 1.08 -16.56
C SER A 371 -18.15 0.58 -15.46
N ALA A 372 -18.55 -0.41 -14.67
CA ALA A 372 -17.70 -1.03 -13.66
C ALA A 372 -16.51 -1.76 -14.30
N ALA A 373 -16.73 -2.49 -15.39
CA ALA A 373 -15.65 -3.13 -16.14
C ALA A 373 -14.65 -2.11 -16.71
N ARG A 374 -15.13 -1.00 -17.28
CA ARG A 374 -14.28 0.10 -17.76
C ARG A 374 -13.52 0.79 -16.62
N ALA A 375 -14.19 1.06 -15.50
CA ALA A 375 -13.57 1.63 -14.31
C ALA A 375 -12.47 0.70 -13.78
N ARG A 376 -12.73 -0.60 -13.66
CA ARG A 376 -11.73 -1.61 -13.24
C ARG A 376 -10.54 -1.66 -14.19
N ALA A 377 -10.75 -1.60 -15.50
CA ALA A 377 -9.66 -1.55 -16.48
C ALA A 377 -8.76 -0.32 -16.28
N ARG A 378 -9.32 0.82 -15.86
CA ARG A 378 -8.59 2.05 -15.49
C ARG A 378 -8.15 2.10 -14.02
N GLY A 379 -8.12 0.96 -13.30
CA GLY A 379 -7.72 0.89 -11.88
C GLY A 379 -8.71 1.53 -10.90
N GLY A 380 -9.91 1.91 -11.34
CA GLY A 380 -11.00 2.48 -10.57
C GLY A 380 -11.80 1.47 -9.78
N VAL A 381 -11.16 0.85 -8.80
CA VAL A 381 -11.78 -0.18 -7.96
C VAL A 381 -12.95 0.35 -7.14
N VAL A 382 -12.91 1.62 -6.70
CA VAL A 382 -13.99 2.28 -5.95
C VAL A 382 -15.21 2.56 -6.86
N ALA A 383 -15.00 3.18 -8.03
CA ALA A 383 -16.05 3.39 -9.04
C ALA A 383 -16.68 2.07 -9.48
N ALA A 384 -15.85 1.04 -9.72
CA ALA A 384 -16.36 -0.27 -10.11
C ALA A 384 -17.28 -0.85 -9.03
N ALA A 385 -16.92 -0.72 -7.75
CA ALA A 385 -17.78 -1.14 -6.65
C ALA A 385 -19.10 -0.35 -6.64
N ALA A 386 -19.06 0.98 -6.75
CA ALA A 386 -20.26 1.81 -6.72
C ALA A 386 -21.22 1.57 -7.90
N PHE A 387 -20.68 1.41 -9.11
CA PHE A 387 -21.46 1.03 -10.27
C PHE A 387 -22.12 -0.34 -10.10
N LEU A 388 -21.41 -1.34 -9.55
CA LEU A 388 -21.97 -2.67 -9.28
C LEU A 388 -23.00 -2.66 -8.15
N GLU A 389 -22.77 -1.88 -7.08
CA GLU A 389 -23.76 -1.67 -6.01
C GLU A 389 -25.06 -1.11 -6.61
N ARG A 390 -24.96 -0.05 -7.43
CA ARG A 390 -26.13 0.54 -8.06
C ARG A 390 -26.78 -0.37 -9.10
N ALA A 391 -25.99 -1.16 -9.84
CA ALA A 391 -26.50 -2.17 -10.77
C ALA A 391 -27.30 -3.24 -10.03
N ALA A 392 -26.84 -3.70 -8.87
CA ALA A 392 -27.56 -4.65 -8.04
C ALA A 392 -28.91 -4.08 -7.57
N GLU A 393 -28.93 -2.83 -7.08
CA GLU A 393 -30.17 -2.15 -6.66
C GLU A 393 -31.21 -2.03 -7.79
N LEU A 394 -30.75 -1.80 -9.02
CA LEU A 394 -31.61 -1.64 -10.20
C LEU A 394 -31.99 -2.98 -10.87
N SER A 395 -31.47 -4.11 -10.42
CA SER A 395 -31.76 -5.41 -11.03
C SER A 395 -33.15 -5.93 -10.64
N ARG A 396 -33.99 -6.30 -11.61
CA ARG A 396 -35.31 -6.91 -11.38
C ARG A 396 -35.19 -8.38 -11.00
N ASP A 397 -34.40 -9.13 -11.77
CA ASP A 397 -34.20 -10.55 -11.56
C ASP A 397 -33.40 -10.79 -10.25
N PRO A 398 -33.94 -11.57 -9.30
CA PRO A 398 -33.21 -11.96 -8.09
C PRO A 398 -31.84 -12.60 -8.38
N ALA A 399 -31.70 -13.38 -9.45
CA ALA A 399 -30.43 -14.05 -9.79
C ALA A 399 -29.36 -13.03 -10.20
N ASP A 400 -29.69 -12.12 -11.13
CA ASP A 400 -28.78 -11.03 -11.55
C ASP A 400 -28.46 -10.09 -10.39
N ARG A 401 -29.43 -9.81 -9.52
CA ARG A 401 -29.23 -9.00 -8.32
C ARG A 401 -28.20 -9.64 -7.38
N ILE A 402 -28.31 -10.94 -7.11
CA ILE A 402 -27.35 -11.67 -6.28
C ILE A 402 -25.97 -11.63 -6.93
N GLY A 403 -25.86 -11.97 -8.23
CA GLY A 403 -24.60 -11.95 -8.97
C GLY A 403 -23.90 -10.60 -8.93
N ARG A 404 -24.64 -9.51 -9.21
CA ARG A 404 -24.12 -8.14 -9.15
C ARG A 404 -23.77 -7.71 -7.72
N THR A 405 -24.51 -8.16 -6.70
CA THR A 405 -24.18 -7.87 -5.29
C THR A 405 -22.86 -8.54 -4.87
N LEU A 406 -22.65 -9.81 -5.26
CA LEU A 406 -21.39 -10.50 -4.99
C LEU A 406 -20.23 -9.86 -5.77
N ALA A 407 -20.45 -9.47 -7.02
CA ALA A 407 -19.47 -8.71 -7.79
C ALA A 407 -19.13 -7.36 -7.15
N ALA A 408 -20.14 -6.64 -6.63
CA ALA A 408 -19.97 -5.39 -5.89
C ALA A 408 -19.15 -5.61 -4.61
N ALA A 409 -19.43 -6.67 -3.86
CA ALA A 409 -18.67 -7.02 -2.66
C ALA A 409 -17.21 -7.35 -2.98
N GLN A 410 -16.94 -8.12 -4.04
CA GLN A 410 -15.58 -8.38 -4.51
C GLN A 410 -14.86 -7.11 -4.96
N ALA A 411 -15.56 -6.20 -5.65
CA ALA A 411 -14.99 -4.92 -6.06
C ALA A 411 -14.70 -4.01 -4.84
N ALA A 412 -15.59 -3.98 -3.85
CA ALA A 412 -15.38 -3.26 -2.58
C ALA A 412 -14.18 -3.80 -1.80
N LEU A 413 -13.97 -5.13 -1.78
CA LEU A 413 -12.77 -5.76 -1.22
C LEU A 413 -11.49 -5.38 -1.97
N THR A 414 -11.54 -5.36 -3.30
CA THR A 414 -10.42 -4.91 -4.13
C THR A 414 -10.11 -3.43 -3.89
N ALA A 415 -11.14 -2.65 -3.56
CA ALA A 415 -11.06 -1.24 -3.20
C ALA A 415 -10.64 -0.97 -1.74
N GLY A 416 -10.33 -2.00 -0.95
CA GLY A 416 -9.96 -1.86 0.45
C GLY A 416 -11.09 -1.34 1.35
N ARG A 417 -12.36 -1.64 1.00
CA ARG A 417 -13.56 -1.29 1.79
C ARG A 417 -14.22 -2.55 2.38
N PRO A 418 -13.55 -3.30 3.28
CA PRO A 418 -14.08 -4.55 3.83
C PRO A 418 -15.42 -4.36 4.56
N ASP A 419 -15.62 -3.25 5.28
CA ASP A 419 -16.90 -2.93 5.94
C ASP A 419 -18.07 -2.85 4.95
N ARG A 420 -17.78 -2.34 3.74
CA ARG A 420 -18.81 -2.15 2.72
C ARG A 420 -19.13 -3.47 2.03
N ALA A 421 -18.12 -4.30 1.76
CA ALA A 421 -18.33 -5.68 1.34
C ALA A 421 -19.15 -6.47 2.37
N ALA A 422 -18.85 -6.33 3.67
CA ALA A 422 -19.60 -6.95 4.75
C ALA A 422 -21.08 -6.51 4.79
N ALA A 423 -21.35 -5.23 4.53
CA ALA A 423 -22.72 -4.71 4.42
C ALA A 423 -23.49 -5.30 3.23
N LEU A 424 -22.83 -5.50 2.08
CA LEU A 424 -23.42 -6.13 0.90
C LEU A 424 -23.76 -7.60 1.14
N PHE A 425 -22.99 -8.34 1.95
CA PHE A 425 -23.35 -9.71 2.33
C PHE A 425 -24.66 -9.78 3.10
N ARG A 426 -24.92 -8.82 4.01
CA ARG A 426 -26.19 -8.78 4.75
C ARG A 426 -27.39 -8.60 3.82
N ALA A 427 -27.21 -7.95 2.67
CA ALA A 427 -28.28 -7.76 1.69
C ALA A 427 -28.67 -9.06 0.96
N VAL A 428 -27.79 -10.06 0.91
CA VAL A 428 -28.04 -11.38 0.29
C VAL A 428 -28.20 -12.52 1.29
N GLU A 429 -28.04 -12.25 2.60
CA GLU A 429 -28.07 -13.27 3.66
C GLU A 429 -29.43 -13.98 3.80
N HIS A 430 -30.51 -13.33 3.39
CA HIS A 430 -31.87 -13.91 3.39
C HIS A 430 -32.33 -14.38 2.00
N ALA A 431 -31.48 -14.31 0.98
CA ALA A 431 -31.79 -14.82 -0.35
C ALA A 431 -31.68 -16.35 -0.38
N ALA A 432 -32.46 -16.99 -1.25
CA ALA A 432 -32.29 -18.42 -1.56
C ALA A 432 -31.06 -18.57 -2.46
N LEU A 433 -29.90 -18.79 -1.85
CA LEU A 433 -28.63 -18.97 -2.54
C LEU A 433 -28.41 -20.44 -2.91
N ASP A 434 -27.86 -20.69 -4.09
CA ASP A 434 -27.35 -22.02 -4.45
C ASP A 434 -25.98 -22.30 -3.78
N GLU A 435 -25.48 -23.53 -3.91
CA GLU A 435 -24.19 -23.91 -3.29
C GLU A 435 -22.99 -23.13 -3.86
N TYR A 436 -23.03 -22.70 -5.12
CA TYR A 436 -21.97 -21.88 -5.72
C TYR A 436 -21.94 -20.48 -5.11
N GLN A 437 -23.11 -19.86 -4.97
CA GLN A 437 -23.27 -18.55 -4.36
C GLN A 437 -22.93 -18.56 -2.87
N LEU A 438 -23.32 -19.62 -2.14
CA LEU A 438 -22.92 -19.79 -0.74
C LEU A 438 -21.41 -19.94 -0.59
N ALA A 439 -20.76 -20.68 -1.50
CA ALA A 439 -19.31 -20.78 -1.53
C ALA A 439 -18.63 -19.45 -1.86
N ASP A 440 -19.19 -18.65 -2.77
CA ASP A 440 -18.70 -17.31 -3.10
C ASP A 440 -18.81 -16.35 -1.91
N VAL A 441 -19.93 -16.37 -1.19
CA VAL A 441 -20.09 -15.60 0.05
C VAL A 441 -19.03 -16.00 1.08
N ASP A 442 -18.80 -17.30 1.25
CA ASP A 442 -17.79 -17.82 2.18
C ASP A 442 -16.37 -17.40 1.77
N LEU A 443 -16.01 -17.52 0.49
CA LEU A 443 -14.71 -17.09 -0.03
C LEU A 443 -14.48 -15.59 0.21
N LEU A 444 -15.47 -14.75 -0.10
CA LEU A 444 -15.39 -13.30 0.08
C LEU A 444 -15.35 -12.90 1.56
N ARG A 445 -16.08 -13.60 2.45
CA ARG A 445 -15.97 -13.43 3.91
C ARG A 445 -14.56 -13.77 4.39
N GLY A 446 -13.96 -14.83 3.86
CA GLY A 446 -12.57 -15.18 4.12
C GLY A 446 -11.60 -14.06 3.73
N GLN A 447 -11.78 -13.48 2.55
CA GLN A 447 -10.97 -12.34 2.07
C GLN A 447 -11.16 -11.07 2.93
N VAL A 448 -12.40 -10.77 3.37
CA VAL A 448 -12.66 -9.67 4.33
C VAL A 448 -11.87 -9.90 5.62
N ALA A 449 -11.96 -11.09 6.20
CA ALA A 449 -11.28 -11.41 7.46
C ALA A 449 -9.75 -11.27 7.34
N PHE A 450 -9.14 -11.62 6.20
CA PHE A 450 -7.71 -11.40 5.98
C PHE A 450 -7.30 -9.92 5.91
N GLN A 451 -8.21 -9.03 5.51
CA GLN A 451 -7.96 -7.58 5.47
C GLN A 451 -8.33 -6.86 6.77
N SER A 452 -9.11 -7.50 7.65
CA SER A 452 -9.51 -6.96 8.94
C SER A 452 -8.45 -7.23 10.01
N ASP A 453 -8.06 -6.20 10.74
CA ASP A 453 -7.12 -6.33 11.86
C ASP A 453 -7.71 -7.19 12.97
N GLY A 454 -6.96 -8.20 13.41
CA GLY A 454 -7.32 -9.10 14.51
C GLY A 454 -8.31 -10.22 14.15
N ASP A 455 -8.84 -10.29 12.93
CA ASP A 455 -9.71 -11.40 12.51
C ASP A 455 -8.89 -12.59 11.98
N THR A 456 -9.03 -13.74 12.63
CA THR A 456 -8.34 -15.00 12.28
C THR A 456 -9.25 -16.02 11.59
N SER A 457 -10.52 -15.67 11.33
CA SER A 457 -11.51 -16.59 10.75
C SER A 457 -11.39 -16.79 9.23
N GLY A 458 -10.49 -16.04 8.59
CA GLY A 458 -10.27 -16.06 7.13
C GLY A 458 -10.12 -17.47 6.53
N PRO A 459 -9.17 -18.30 7.01
CA PRO A 459 -8.98 -19.65 6.52
C PRO A 459 -10.21 -20.55 6.73
N GLU A 460 -10.94 -20.40 7.84
CA GLU A 460 -12.11 -21.22 8.15
C GLU A 460 -13.24 -20.99 7.13
N PHE A 461 -13.46 -19.74 6.74
CA PHE A 461 -14.44 -19.42 5.70
C PHE A 461 -14.05 -19.99 4.34
N MET A 462 -12.78 -19.91 3.94
CA MET A 462 -12.31 -20.48 2.68
C MET A 462 -12.39 -22.02 2.67
N ILE A 463 -12.11 -22.68 3.81
CA ILE A 463 -12.32 -24.12 3.97
C ILE A 463 -13.81 -24.47 3.91
N ARG A 464 -14.69 -23.63 4.47
CA ARG A 464 -16.15 -23.83 4.36
C ARG A 464 -16.62 -23.74 2.90
N ALA A 465 -16.13 -22.76 2.14
CA ALA A 465 -16.37 -22.66 0.71
C ALA A 465 -15.93 -23.94 -0.04
N ALA A 466 -14.73 -24.45 0.27
CA ALA A 466 -14.23 -25.68 -0.31
C ALA A 466 -15.15 -26.89 -0.03
N ARG A 467 -15.66 -27.02 1.20
CA ARG A 467 -16.57 -28.12 1.56
C ARG A 467 -17.90 -28.08 0.80
N ARG A 468 -18.44 -26.88 0.54
CA ARG A 468 -19.66 -26.70 -0.28
C ARG A 468 -19.44 -27.12 -1.73
N LEU A 469 -18.27 -26.77 -2.27
CA LEU A 469 -17.89 -27.07 -3.65
C LEU A 469 -17.39 -28.51 -3.85
N ALA A 470 -17.13 -29.25 -2.78
CA ALA A 470 -16.50 -30.58 -2.82
C ALA A 470 -17.20 -31.58 -3.76
N GLY A 471 -18.55 -31.53 -3.83
CA GLY A 471 -19.36 -32.31 -4.75
C GLY A 471 -19.51 -31.67 -6.13
N PRO A 472 -20.08 -30.45 -6.24
CA PRO A 472 -20.44 -29.86 -7.53
C PRO A 472 -19.24 -29.40 -8.37
N ASP A 473 -18.15 -28.96 -7.74
CA ASP A 473 -16.94 -28.48 -8.43
C ASP A 473 -15.66 -28.79 -7.60
N PRO A 474 -15.15 -30.04 -7.66
CA PRO A 474 -13.97 -30.45 -6.90
C PRO A 474 -12.72 -29.62 -7.20
N GLU A 475 -12.56 -29.12 -8.43
CA GLU A 475 -11.42 -28.30 -8.82
C GLU A 475 -11.47 -26.93 -8.14
N ARG A 476 -12.64 -26.29 -8.10
CA ARG A 476 -12.81 -25.02 -7.38
C ARG A 476 -12.70 -25.20 -5.87
N ALA A 477 -13.16 -26.33 -5.32
CA ALA A 477 -12.95 -26.66 -3.91
C ALA A 477 -11.47 -26.68 -3.54
N ARG A 478 -10.63 -27.33 -4.37
CA ARG A 478 -9.18 -27.37 -4.17
C ARG A 478 -8.53 -25.99 -4.28
N ARG A 479 -8.97 -25.15 -5.23
CA ARG A 479 -8.51 -23.74 -5.32
C ARG A 479 -8.80 -22.96 -4.04
N CYS A 480 -10.00 -23.07 -3.46
CA CYS A 480 -10.31 -22.42 -2.19
C CYS A 480 -9.39 -22.85 -1.04
N LEU A 481 -8.97 -24.12 -1.00
CA LEU A 481 -8.02 -24.62 -0.01
C LEU A 481 -6.60 -24.06 -0.24
N LEU A 482 -6.17 -23.94 -1.50
CA LEU A 482 -4.90 -23.31 -1.85
C LEU A 482 -4.90 -21.81 -1.54
N ASP A 483 -5.98 -21.10 -1.85
CA ASP A 483 -6.17 -19.68 -1.54
C ASP A 483 -6.09 -19.45 -0.02
N ALA A 484 -6.66 -20.34 0.79
CA ALA A 484 -6.57 -20.28 2.25
C ALA A 484 -5.11 -20.35 2.74
N LEU A 485 -4.31 -21.25 2.17
CA LEU A 485 -2.89 -21.38 2.52
C LEU A 485 -2.07 -20.18 2.04
N GLU A 486 -2.23 -19.81 0.77
CA GLU A 486 -1.49 -18.72 0.12
C GLU A 486 -1.74 -17.40 0.85
N MET A 487 -3.00 -17.05 1.12
CA MET A 487 -3.35 -15.82 1.83
C MET A 487 -2.82 -15.84 3.26
N SER A 488 -2.90 -16.98 3.95
CA SER A 488 -2.35 -17.10 5.31
C SER A 488 -0.84 -16.95 5.35
N LEU A 489 -0.11 -17.43 4.34
CA LEU A 489 1.34 -17.21 4.22
C LEU A 489 1.66 -15.74 3.92
N LEU A 490 0.90 -15.10 3.03
CA LEU A 490 1.07 -13.69 2.66
C LEU A 490 0.88 -12.73 3.85
N VAL A 491 -0.11 -12.99 4.71
CA VAL A 491 -0.35 -12.18 5.92
C VAL A 491 0.43 -12.67 7.16
N GLY A 492 1.22 -13.74 7.02
CA GLY A 492 2.02 -14.31 8.11
C GLY A 492 1.21 -15.03 9.20
N ARG A 493 -0.01 -15.50 8.92
CA ARG A 493 -0.92 -16.21 9.84
C ARG A 493 -1.13 -17.69 9.47
N ALA A 494 -0.13 -18.35 8.89
CA ALA A 494 -0.24 -19.73 8.39
C ALA A 494 -0.21 -20.83 9.46
N ASN A 495 0.05 -20.50 10.74
CA ASN A 495 0.19 -21.50 11.79
C ASN A 495 -1.13 -22.28 12.01
N GLY A 496 -1.07 -23.61 12.02
CA GLY A 496 -2.25 -24.49 12.13
C GLY A 496 -3.16 -24.54 10.90
N VAL A 497 -3.07 -23.57 9.97
CA VAL A 497 -3.89 -23.53 8.75
C VAL A 497 -3.58 -24.72 7.84
N LEU A 498 -2.31 -25.10 7.74
CA LEU A 498 -1.90 -26.27 6.95
C LEU A 498 -2.59 -27.55 7.43
N GLU A 499 -2.63 -27.80 8.74
CA GLU A 499 -3.28 -28.98 9.32
C GLU A 499 -4.79 -28.97 9.05
N LEU A 500 -5.44 -27.82 9.16
CA LEU A 500 -6.87 -27.66 8.86
C LEU A 500 -7.17 -27.92 7.38
N VAL A 501 -6.32 -27.41 6.48
CA VAL A 501 -6.45 -27.61 5.04
C VAL A 501 -6.20 -29.06 4.68
N LEU A 502 -5.13 -29.69 5.16
CA LEU A 502 -4.86 -31.11 4.91
C LEU A 502 -5.99 -32.01 5.44
N THR A 503 -6.55 -31.67 6.60
CA THR A 503 -7.75 -32.33 7.13
C THR A 503 -8.94 -32.20 6.18
N ALA A 504 -9.15 -31.01 5.61
CA ALA A 504 -10.20 -30.77 4.63
C ALA A 504 -9.95 -31.50 3.29
N VAL A 505 -8.70 -31.59 2.83
CA VAL A 505 -8.32 -32.35 1.63
C VAL A 505 -8.70 -33.83 1.79
N ARG A 506 -8.44 -34.42 2.96
CA ARG A 506 -8.77 -35.83 3.25
C ARG A 506 -10.29 -36.11 3.23
N SER A 507 -11.12 -35.10 3.44
CA SER A 507 -12.59 -35.25 3.40
C SER A 507 -13.21 -34.93 2.04
N LEU A 508 -12.43 -34.43 1.07
CA LEU A 508 -12.90 -34.25 -0.30
C LEU A 508 -13.16 -35.61 -0.98
N PRO A 509 -14.19 -35.72 -1.83
CA PRO A 509 -14.40 -36.92 -2.65
C PRO A 509 -13.17 -37.21 -3.49
N ALA A 510 -12.84 -38.50 -3.66
CA ALA A 510 -11.78 -38.90 -4.57
C ALA A 510 -12.08 -38.36 -5.97
N SER A 511 -11.26 -37.42 -6.43
CA SER A 511 -11.36 -36.91 -7.79
C SER A 511 -10.97 -38.02 -8.77
N GLY A 512 -11.55 -38.01 -9.98
CA GLY A 512 -11.09 -38.88 -11.07
C GLY A 512 -9.62 -38.65 -11.43
N PRO A 513 -9.06 -39.42 -12.38
CA PRO A 513 -7.65 -39.27 -12.75
C PRO A 513 -7.34 -37.84 -13.22
N ARG A 514 -6.53 -37.12 -12.45
CA ARG A 514 -6.04 -35.76 -12.72
C ARG A 514 -4.53 -35.67 -12.47
N PRO A 515 -3.81 -34.71 -13.08
CA PRO A 515 -2.44 -34.45 -12.71
C PRO A 515 -2.34 -34.06 -11.23
N PRO A 516 -1.24 -34.43 -10.54
CA PRO A 516 -1.03 -34.00 -9.16
C PRO A 516 -0.92 -32.48 -9.07
N ASP A 517 -1.29 -31.91 -7.93
CA ASP A 517 -1.17 -30.48 -7.63
C ASP A 517 -0.44 -30.23 -6.28
N ILE A 518 -0.39 -28.96 -5.85
CA ILE A 518 0.31 -28.55 -4.62
C ILE A 518 -0.31 -29.22 -3.37
N LEU A 519 -1.63 -29.41 -3.31
CA LEU A 519 -2.27 -30.04 -2.15
C LEU A 519 -1.90 -31.53 -2.05
N ASP A 520 -1.72 -32.21 -3.19
CA ASP A 520 -1.26 -33.60 -3.21
C ASP A 520 0.19 -33.69 -2.70
N ALA A 521 1.05 -32.77 -3.14
CA ALA A 521 2.43 -32.67 -2.67
C ALA A 521 2.51 -32.40 -1.15
N LEU A 522 1.70 -31.46 -0.63
CA LEU A 522 1.63 -31.17 0.81
C LEU A 522 1.08 -32.36 1.60
N SER A 523 0.08 -33.07 1.07
CA SER A 523 -0.46 -34.28 1.69
C SER A 523 0.58 -35.41 1.76
N LEU A 524 1.43 -35.55 0.74
CA LEU A 524 2.53 -36.52 0.75
C LEU A 524 3.62 -36.16 1.76
N LEU A 525 3.96 -34.88 1.91
CA LEU A 525 4.91 -34.40 2.93
C LEU A 525 4.44 -34.79 4.33
N ASP A 526 3.17 -34.56 4.61
CA ASP A 526 2.54 -34.85 5.89
C ASP A 526 2.39 -36.35 6.19
N THR A 527 2.02 -37.17 5.19
CA THR A 527 1.69 -38.59 5.43
C THR A 527 2.82 -39.57 5.16
N THR A 528 3.71 -39.27 4.20
CA THR A 528 4.70 -40.23 3.69
C THR A 528 6.14 -39.73 3.69
N GLY A 529 6.36 -38.46 4.05
CA GLY A 529 7.68 -37.83 4.12
C GLY A 529 8.21 -37.29 2.79
N HIS A 530 9.40 -36.69 2.84
CA HIS A 530 10.01 -35.94 1.74
C HIS A 530 10.38 -36.84 0.57
N ARG A 531 10.85 -38.07 0.82
CA ARG A 531 11.27 -39.00 -0.26
C ARG A 531 10.20 -39.23 -1.33
N LYS A 532 8.93 -39.32 -0.94
CA LYS A 532 7.82 -39.48 -1.89
C LYS A 532 7.25 -38.15 -2.37
N ALA A 533 7.28 -37.13 -1.54
CA ALA A 533 6.70 -35.83 -1.88
C ALA A 533 7.55 -35.03 -2.87
N VAL A 534 8.88 -35.01 -2.73
CA VAL A 534 9.77 -34.15 -3.55
C VAL A 534 9.65 -34.39 -5.07
N PRO A 535 9.58 -35.64 -5.57
CA PRO A 535 9.33 -35.86 -7.00
C PRO A 535 8.01 -35.23 -7.49
N VAL A 536 6.96 -35.28 -6.67
CA VAL A 536 5.66 -34.66 -6.98
C VAL A 536 5.76 -33.14 -6.89
N ILE A 537 6.45 -32.59 -5.88
CA ILE A 537 6.68 -31.15 -5.77
C ILE A 537 7.36 -30.62 -7.05
N ARG A 538 8.42 -31.28 -7.52
CA ARG A 538 9.07 -30.92 -8.80
C ARG A 538 8.11 -30.95 -9.97
N GLN A 539 7.36 -32.05 -10.11
CA GLN A 539 6.39 -32.20 -11.20
C GLN A 539 5.35 -31.06 -11.22
N VAL A 540 4.86 -30.64 -10.05
CA VAL A 540 3.85 -29.59 -9.93
C VAL A 540 4.44 -28.20 -10.20
N LEU A 541 5.69 -27.95 -9.76
CA LEU A 541 6.34 -26.65 -9.95
C LEU A 541 6.87 -26.47 -11.39
N ASP A 542 7.24 -27.55 -12.08
CA ASP A 542 7.80 -27.57 -13.46
C ASP A 542 6.77 -27.95 -14.57
N GLY A 543 5.47 -27.92 -14.27
CA GLY A 543 4.41 -28.50 -15.12
C GLY A 543 4.26 -27.94 -16.56
N PRO A 544 3.58 -28.68 -17.48
CA PRO A 544 3.57 -28.44 -18.93
C PRO A 544 2.76 -27.23 -19.45
N GLY A 545 2.49 -26.22 -18.61
CA GLY A 545 1.80 -24.97 -18.97
C GLY A 545 2.56 -23.69 -18.61
N GLY A 546 3.83 -23.83 -18.20
CA GLY A 546 4.57 -22.80 -17.47
C GLY A 546 4.62 -23.15 -15.97
N PRO A 547 5.38 -22.38 -15.16
CA PRO A 547 5.56 -22.72 -13.76
C PRO A 547 4.22 -22.68 -13.02
N GLY A 548 3.71 -23.84 -12.58
CA GLY A 548 2.38 -23.97 -11.95
C GLY A 548 2.22 -23.16 -10.65
N TRP A 549 3.33 -22.66 -10.11
CA TRP A 549 3.36 -21.81 -8.93
C TRP A 549 3.02 -20.34 -9.16
N THR A 550 2.88 -19.85 -10.39
CA THR A 550 2.61 -18.41 -10.59
C THR A 550 1.29 -17.95 -9.96
N GLY A 551 0.35 -18.86 -9.74
CA GLY A 551 -0.89 -18.58 -8.98
C GLY A 551 -0.73 -18.63 -7.46
N TYR A 552 0.35 -19.25 -6.97
CA TYR A 552 0.59 -19.53 -5.54
C TYR A 552 2.08 -19.31 -5.18
N PRO A 553 2.63 -18.10 -5.39
CA PRO A 553 4.04 -17.84 -5.24
C PRO A 553 4.56 -17.95 -3.79
N ALA A 554 3.75 -17.64 -2.77
CA ALA A 554 4.16 -17.80 -1.38
C ALA A 554 4.33 -19.29 -1.01
N LEU A 555 3.39 -20.14 -1.46
CA LEU A 555 3.52 -21.60 -1.35
C LEU A 555 4.75 -22.13 -2.09
N ALA A 556 5.08 -21.58 -3.26
CA ALA A 556 6.27 -22.01 -3.98
C ALA A 556 7.59 -21.60 -3.32
N LEU A 557 7.65 -20.42 -2.70
CA LEU A 557 8.79 -20.04 -1.85
C LEU A 557 8.95 -20.99 -0.66
N MET A 558 7.84 -21.36 -0.03
CA MET A 558 7.79 -22.34 1.06
C MET A 558 8.36 -23.70 0.61
N LEU A 559 7.88 -24.23 -0.52
CA LEU A 559 8.33 -25.51 -1.07
C LEU A 559 9.78 -25.48 -1.58
N ALA A 560 10.22 -24.38 -2.20
CA ALA A 560 11.61 -24.19 -2.61
C ALA A 560 12.56 -24.20 -1.41
N GLY A 561 12.15 -23.59 -0.30
CA GLY A 561 12.86 -23.65 0.97
C GLY A 561 12.95 -25.07 1.53
N GLU A 562 11.83 -25.81 1.52
CA GLU A 562 11.81 -27.21 1.96
C GLU A 562 12.69 -28.14 1.12
N MET A 563 12.78 -27.90 -0.18
CA MET A 563 13.65 -28.66 -1.09
C MET A 563 15.12 -28.20 -1.08
N TRP A 564 15.47 -27.16 -0.30
CA TRP A 564 16.78 -26.51 -0.39
C TRP A 564 17.18 -26.19 -1.84
N ASP A 565 16.23 -25.67 -2.62
CA ASP A 565 16.41 -25.33 -4.03
C ASP A 565 16.60 -23.81 -4.18
N PRO A 566 17.86 -23.32 -4.15
CA PRO A 566 18.14 -21.90 -4.22
C PRO A 566 17.82 -21.31 -5.61
N ASP A 567 17.82 -22.12 -6.66
CA ASP A 567 17.57 -21.67 -8.03
C ASP A 567 16.08 -21.42 -8.24
N LEU A 568 15.24 -22.36 -7.79
CA LEU A 568 13.79 -22.19 -7.79
C LEU A 568 13.37 -21.01 -6.89
N HIS A 569 13.95 -20.90 -5.69
CA HIS A 569 13.69 -19.76 -4.81
C HIS A 569 13.99 -18.43 -5.50
N LEU A 570 15.17 -18.31 -6.12
CA LEU A 570 15.56 -17.08 -6.82
C LEU A 570 14.68 -16.80 -8.05
N ALA A 571 14.26 -17.82 -8.79
CA ALA A 571 13.34 -17.69 -9.91
C ALA A 571 11.99 -17.12 -9.47
N THR A 572 11.43 -17.63 -8.36
CA THR A 572 10.18 -17.16 -7.77
C THR A 572 10.30 -15.73 -7.25
N VAL A 573 11.39 -15.39 -6.56
CA VAL A 573 11.68 -14.02 -6.09
C VAL A 573 11.72 -13.03 -7.26
N ARG A 574 12.46 -13.35 -8.33
CA ARG A 574 12.54 -12.49 -9.52
C ARG A 574 11.19 -12.32 -10.19
N TRP A 575 10.35 -13.35 -10.17
CA TRP A 575 9.00 -13.25 -10.69
C TRP A 575 8.11 -12.37 -9.82
N LEU A 576 8.15 -12.51 -8.50
CA LEU A 576 7.41 -11.67 -7.57
C LEU A 576 7.75 -10.19 -7.73
N GLU A 577 9.04 -9.84 -7.83
CA GLU A 577 9.45 -8.46 -8.02
C GLU A 577 9.00 -7.91 -9.37
N ARG A 578 9.13 -8.68 -10.44
CA ARG A 578 8.71 -8.26 -11.78
C ARG A 578 7.19 -8.09 -11.86
N THR A 579 6.44 -9.13 -11.50
CA THR A 579 4.97 -9.13 -11.53
C THR A 579 4.40 -8.10 -10.57
N GLY A 580 4.98 -7.96 -9.38
CA GLY A 580 4.61 -6.92 -8.42
C GLY A 580 4.79 -5.52 -9.01
N ARG A 581 5.92 -5.26 -9.69
CA ARG A 581 6.18 -3.98 -10.38
C ARG A 581 5.33 -3.77 -11.63
N GLU A 582 4.93 -4.83 -12.33
CA GLU A 582 4.06 -4.76 -13.51
C GLU A 582 2.58 -4.58 -13.13
N SER A 583 2.14 -5.18 -12.03
CA SER A 583 0.77 -5.09 -11.51
C SER A 583 0.54 -3.92 -10.55
N GLY A 584 1.60 -3.27 -10.08
CA GLY A 584 1.55 -2.26 -9.02
C GLY A 584 1.16 -2.83 -7.65
N SER A 585 1.21 -4.14 -7.44
CA SER A 585 0.82 -4.79 -6.18
C SER A 585 1.91 -4.64 -5.11
N PRO A 586 1.70 -3.85 -4.03
CA PRO A 586 2.72 -3.67 -3.01
C PRO A 586 2.97 -4.94 -2.22
N LEU A 587 1.95 -5.79 -2.06
CA LEU A 587 2.08 -7.08 -1.38
C LEU A 587 3.10 -7.99 -2.07
N LEU A 588 3.02 -8.12 -3.40
CA LEU A 588 3.93 -8.97 -4.17
C LEU A 588 5.36 -8.42 -4.18
N ILE A 589 5.52 -7.10 -4.37
CA ILE A 589 6.86 -6.47 -4.36
C ILE A 589 7.51 -6.64 -2.98
N ARG A 590 6.78 -6.37 -1.89
CA ARG A 590 7.29 -6.48 -0.53
C ARG A 590 7.66 -7.92 -0.17
N LEU A 591 6.84 -8.90 -0.56
CA LEU A 591 7.19 -10.31 -0.41
C LEU A 591 8.47 -10.67 -1.18
N GLY A 592 8.57 -10.26 -2.44
CA GLY A 592 9.75 -10.46 -3.28
C GLY A 592 11.02 -9.89 -2.65
N LEU A 593 10.98 -8.63 -2.21
CA LEU A 593 12.12 -7.95 -1.58
C LEU A 593 12.54 -8.60 -0.25
N ALA A 594 11.57 -8.99 0.59
CA ALA A 594 11.87 -9.65 1.86
C ALA A 594 12.52 -11.03 1.66
N GLN A 595 12.10 -11.78 0.65
CA GLN A 595 12.71 -13.05 0.27
C GLN A 595 14.07 -12.86 -0.41
N ARG A 596 14.23 -11.83 -1.26
CA ARG A 596 15.54 -11.44 -1.80
C ARG A 596 16.52 -11.08 -0.70
N ALA A 597 16.05 -10.41 0.35
CA ALA A 597 16.88 -10.06 1.49
C ALA A 597 17.36 -11.30 2.27
N SER A 598 16.45 -12.26 2.48
CA SER A 598 16.79 -13.55 3.10
C SER A 598 17.76 -14.36 2.23
N TYR A 599 17.54 -14.41 0.92
CA TYR A 599 18.44 -15.05 -0.04
C TYR A 599 19.84 -14.41 -0.03
N GLY A 600 19.93 -13.08 -0.06
CA GLY A 600 21.20 -12.35 0.02
C GLY A 600 21.97 -12.64 1.31
N THR A 601 21.24 -12.79 2.42
CA THR A 601 21.80 -13.22 3.70
C THR A 601 22.43 -14.62 3.62
N LEU A 602 21.75 -15.59 3.00
CA LEU A 602 22.26 -16.97 2.85
C LEU A 602 23.39 -17.09 1.81
N CYS A 603 23.44 -16.20 0.83
CA CYS A 603 24.51 -16.12 -0.17
C CYS A 603 25.71 -15.27 0.29
N ALA A 604 25.68 -14.73 1.52
CA ALA A 604 26.69 -13.85 2.07
C ALA A 604 26.87 -12.50 1.32
N ASP A 605 25.84 -12.02 0.63
CA ASP A 605 25.76 -10.66 0.08
C ASP A 605 24.90 -9.77 1.00
N LEU A 606 25.56 -9.24 2.04
CA LEU A 606 24.87 -8.37 3.00
C LEU A 606 24.35 -7.09 2.40
N GLY A 607 24.96 -6.57 1.34
CA GLY A 607 24.43 -5.36 0.75
C GLY A 607 23.20 -5.66 -0.09
N LEU A 608 23.06 -6.86 -0.69
CA LEU A 608 21.81 -7.25 -1.36
C LEU A 608 20.70 -7.35 -0.31
N ALA A 609 21.02 -7.95 0.85
CA ALA A 609 20.11 -8.01 1.98
C ALA A 609 19.70 -6.61 2.46
N THR A 610 20.69 -5.76 2.76
CA THR A 610 20.47 -4.41 3.28
C THR A 610 19.71 -3.53 2.27
N ALA A 611 20.05 -3.59 0.99
CA ALA A 611 19.36 -2.83 -0.05
C ALA A 611 17.90 -3.26 -0.20
N SER A 612 17.62 -4.57 -0.17
CA SER A 612 16.26 -5.08 -0.31
C SER A 612 15.40 -4.77 0.92
N ILE A 613 15.99 -4.79 2.12
CA ILE A 613 15.34 -4.30 3.37
C ILE A 613 14.93 -2.84 3.21
N ALA A 614 15.86 -1.96 2.81
CA ALA A 614 15.56 -0.53 2.66
C ALA A 614 14.44 -0.25 1.65
N GLU A 615 14.43 -0.97 0.54
CA GLU A 615 13.39 -0.80 -0.48
C GLU A 615 12.03 -1.29 0.03
N GLU A 616 12.00 -2.41 0.75
CA GLU A 616 10.77 -2.93 1.37
C GLU A 616 10.21 -1.94 2.41
N GLU A 617 11.08 -1.41 3.28
CA GLU A 617 10.71 -0.38 4.28
C GLU A 617 10.16 0.87 3.60
N ALA A 618 10.79 1.35 2.52
CA ALA A 618 10.30 2.51 1.78
C ALA A 618 8.90 2.29 1.17
N ILE A 619 8.60 1.07 0.71
CA ILE A 619 7.26 0.71 0.19
C ILE A 619 6.26 0.59 1.34
N ALA A 620 6.65 0.00 2.47
CA ALA A 620 5.82 -0.10 3.67
C ALA A 620 5.39 1.30 4.14
N ASP A 621 6.35 2.22 4.28
CA ASP A 621 6.11 3.62 4.63
C ASP A 621 5.23 4.33 3.59
N ALA A 622 5.43 4.05 2.30
CA ALA A 622 4.61 4.64 1.24
C ALA A 622 3.16 4.11 1.23
N THR A 623 2.95 2.88 1.70
CA THR A 623 1.63 2.21 1.72
C THR A 623 0.89 2.34 3.04
N GLY A 624 1.53 2.88 4.08
CA GLY A 624 0.94 3.11 5.40
C GLY A 624 0.89 1.86 6.28
N GLY A 625 1.64 0.80 5.94
CA GLY A 625 1.70 -0.45 6.70
C GLY A 625 3.06 -0.66 7.38
N PRO A 626 3.16 -1.46 8.45
CA PRO A 626 4.44 -1.76 9.09
C PRO A 626 5.35 -2.60 8.16
N PRO A 627 6.68 -2.42 8.20
CA PRO A 627 7.63 -3.21 7.40
C PRO A 627 7.63 -4.68 7.83
N LEU A 628 8.03 -5.58 6.93
CA LEU A 628 8.15 -7.00 7.24
C LEU A 628 9.37 -7.25 8.14
N LEU A 629 9.22 -8.04 9.21
CA LEU A 629 10.29 -8.17 10.22
C LEU A 629 11.21 -9.39 10.02
N TYR A 630 10.72 -10.49 9.44
CA TYR A 630 11.45 -11.76 9.43
C TYR A 630 12.82 -11.68 8.73
N HIS A 631 12.92 -10.97 7.61
CA HIS A 631 14.17 -10.86 6.88
C HIS A 631 15.20 -9.94 7.57
N ARG A 632 14.74 -8.99 8.40
CA ARG A 632 15.59 -8.15 9.26
C ARG A 632 16.20 -8.98 10.40
N ILE A 633 15.40 -9.84 11.05
CA ILE A 633 15.89 -10.73 12.12
C ILE A 633 16.89 -11.76 11.59
N HIS A 634 16.70 -12.27 10.38
CA HIS A 634 17.64 -13.17 9.73
C HIS A 634 19.02 -12.52 9.55
N LEU A 635 19.03 -11.28 9.01
CA LEU A 635 20.26 -10.51 8.82
C LEU A 635 20.96 -10.21 10.16
N ALA A 636 20.21 -9.78 11.17
CA ALA A 636 20.77 -9.44 12.49
C ALA A 636 21.40 -10.68 13.17
N ALA A 637 20.75 -11.83 13.06
CA ALA A 637 21.24 -13.09 13.60
C ALA A 637 22.59 -13.50 12.99
N VAL A 638 22.70 -13.52 11.65
CA VAL A 638 23.93 -13.94 10.98
C VAL A 638 25.09 -12.97 11.19
N ARG A 639 24.81 -11.66 11.34
CA ARG A 639 25.82 -10.66 11.72
C ARG A 639 26.42 -10.98 13.08
N GLY A 640 25.62 -11.53 14.00
CA GLY A 640 26.09 -12.01 15.29
C GLY A 640 26.36 -10.92 16.32
N ARG A 641 25.78 -9.73 16.13
CA ARG A 641 25.86 -8.62 17.08
C ARG A 641 24.77 -8.77 18.13
N ARG A 642 25.12 -9.38 19.27
CA ARG A 642 24.16 -9.79 20.32
C ARG A 642 23.14 -8.72 20.70
N ALA A 643 23.58 -7.49 20.99
CA ALA A 643 22.66 -6.42 21.40
C ALA A 643 21.70 -5.99 20.28
N GLU A 644 22.20 -5.83 19.04
CA GLU A 644 21.40 -5.47 17.85
C GLU A 644 20.35 -6.54 17.56
N ALA A 645 20.76 -7.81 17.55
CA ALA A 645 19.87 -8.94 17.27
C ALA A 645 18.79 -9.10 18.36
N LEU A 646 19.16 -9.05 19.65
CA LEU A 646 18.19 -9.20 20.74
C LEU A 646 17.17 -8.06 20.80
N ALA A 647 17.58 -6.82 20.49
CA ALA A 647 16.65 -5.70 20.40
C ALA A 647 15.60 -5.94 19.31
N LEU A 648 16.04 -6.40 18.13
CA LEU A 648 15.14 -6.69 17.01
C LEU A 648 14.26 -7.93 17.26
N PHE A 649 14.77 -8.94 17.96
CA PHE A 649 13.95 -10.10 18.35
C PHE A 649 12.86 -9.71 19.34
N ALA A 650 13.13 -8.77 20.25
CA ALA A 650 12.11 -8.26 21.18
C ALA A 650 11.01 -7.48 20.46
N GLU A 651 11.38 -6.61 19.50
CA GLU A 651 10.45 -5.92 18.60
C GLU A 651 9.57 -6.91 17.83
N ALA A 652 10.19 -7.91 17.19
CA ALA A 652 9.47 -8.93 16.44
C ALA A 652 8.57 -9.80 17.32
N SER A 653 8.98 -10.12 18.57
CA SER A 653 8.16 -10.88 19.51
C SER A 653 6.91 -10.10 19.93
N ALA A 654 7.03 -8.79 20.16
CA ALA A 654 5.88 -7.94 20.47
C ALA A 654 4.90 -7.91 19.28
N ALA A 655 5.41 -7.75 18.06
CA ALA A 655 4.60 -7.78 16.84
C ALA A 655 3.91 -9.14 16.62
N ALA A 656 4.61 -10.25 16.87
CA ALA A 656 4.05 -11.60 16.77
C ALA A 656 2.91 -11.82 17.78
N ALA A 657 3.07 -11.34 19.02
CA ALA A 657 2.05 -11.44 20.07
C ALA A 657 0.78 -10.65 19.72
N THR A 658 0.91 -9.46 19.12
CA THR A 658 -0.24 -8.66 18.68
C THR A 658 -0.94 -9.26 17.47
N SER A 659 -0.19 -9.82 16.52
CA SER A 659 -0.73 -10.34 15.26
C SER A 659 -1.15 -11.81 15.29
N GLY A 660 -0.79 -12.56 16.34
CA GLY A 660 -0.96 -14.01 16.40
C GLY A 660 -0.08 -14.77 15.39
N SER A 661 0.99 -14.17 14.88
CA SER A 661 1.82 -14.75 13.81
C SER A 661 2.77 -15.82 14.35
N GLY A 662 2.36 -17.10 14.26
CA GLY A 662 3.23 -18.23 14.56
C GLY A 662 4.43 -18.35 13.59
N LEU A 663 4.27 -17.91 12.35
CA LEU A 663 5.37 -17.89 11.37
C LEU A 663 6.51 -16.96 11.85
N LEU A 664 6.19 -15.77 12.35
CA LEU A 664 7.20 -14.84 12.87
C LEU A 664 7.91 -15.42 14.10
N THR A 665 7.18 -16.08 15.00
CA THR A 665 7.76 -16.79 16.15
C THR A 665 8.78 -17.84 15.73
N GLY A 666 8.43 -18.69 14.74
CA GLY A 666 9.37 -19.68 14.20
C GLY A 666 10.63 -19.06 13.60
N ASN A 667 10.50 -17.93 12.89
CA ASN A 667 11.66 -17.21 12.35
C ASN A 667 12.55 -16.66 13.47
N ILE A 668 11.97 -16.16 14.58
CA ILE A 668 12.72 -15.69 15.76
C ILE A 668 13.48 -16.84 16.41
N ASP A 669 12.87 -18.03 16.55
CA ASP A 669 13.52 -19.19 17.14
C ASP A 669 14.68 -19.70 16.27
N TRP A 670 14.48 -19.78 14.96
CA TRP A 670 15.57 -20.10 14.02
C TRP A 670 16.71 -19.07 14.09
N ALA A 671 16.38 -17.78 14.00
CA ALA A 671 17.36 -16.69 14.06
C ALA A 671 18.13 -16.69 15.39
N SER A 672 17.45 -17.02 16.49
CA SER A 672 18.08 -17.19 17.81
C SER A 672 19.06 -18.36 17.83
N ALA A 673 18.69 -19.51 17.25
CA ALA A 673 19.58 -20.67 17.15
C ALA A 673 20.85 -20.35 16.37
N VAL A 674 20.73 -19.69 15.22
CA VAL A 674 21.87 -19.23 14.40
C VAL A 674 22.78 -18.27 15.18
N LEU A 675 22.19 -17.26 15.83
CA LEU A 675 22.93 -16.28 16.64
C LEU A 675 23.75 -16.97 17.73
N TYR A 676 23.12 -17.84 18.50
CA TYR A 676 23.76 -18.48 19.65
C TYR A 676 24.80 -19.54 19.24
N ASN A 677 24.58 -20.29 18.15
CA ASN A 677 25.62 -21.17 17.58
C ASN A 677 26.83 -20.35 17.09
N GLY A 678 26.59 -19.19 16.48
CA GLY A 678 27.65 -18.27 16.08
C GLY A 678 28.45 -17.72 17.27
N LEU A 679 27.77 -17.40 18.38
CA LEU A 679 28.37 -16.90 19.61
C LEU A 679 29.01 -18.01 20.48
N ALA A 680 28.85 -19.28 20.09
CA ALA A 680 29.23 -20.46 20.88
C ALA A 680 28.51 -20.56 22.24
N ASP A 681 27.28 -20.04 22.33
CA ASP A 681 26.36 -20.16 23.46
C ASP A 681 25.41 -21.35 23.24
N TYR A 682 25.98 -22.56 23.21
CA TYR A 682 25.28 -23.76 22.74
C TYR A 682 24.02 -24.15 23.54
N PRO A 683 23.96 -23.98 24.88
CA PRO A 683 22.73 -24.25 25.62
C PRO A 683 21.55 -23.37 25.15
N ALA A 684 21.80 -22.06 24.94
CA ALA A 684 20.79 -21.16 24.41
C ALA A 684 20.42 -21.51 22.96
N ALA A 685 21.40 -21.90 22.14
CA ALA A 685 21.16 -22.38 20.78
C ALA A 685 20.29 -23.63 20.75
N LEU A 686 20.53 -24.59 21.64
CA LEU A 686 19.79 -25.84 21.75
C LEU A 686 18.33 -25.59 22.13
N THR A 687 18.08 -24.72 23.11
CA THR A 687 16.72 -24.32 23.50
C THR A 687 15.97 -23.67 22.33
N ALA A 688 16.61 -22.72 21.64
CA ALA A 688 16.00 -22.05 20.49
C ALA A 688 15.73 -23.01 19.32
N ALA A 689 16.71 -23.84 18.97
CA ALA A 689 16.58 -24.80 17.87
C ALA A 689 15.51 -25.87 18.14
N ARG A 690 15.35 -26.31 19.39
CA ARG A 690 14.26 -27.21 19.78
C ARG A 690 12.89 -26.59 19.54
N ARG A 691 12.69 -25.33 19.94
CA ARG A 691 11.43 -24.61 19.69
C ARG A 691 11.18 -24.43 18.19
N ALA A 692 12.22 -24.09 17.43
CA ALA A 692 12.12 -23.92 15.98
C ALA A 692 11.68 -25.19 15.22
N VAL A 693 11.96 -26.38 15.77
CA VAL A 693 11.60 -27.68 15.17
C VAL A 693 10.35 -28.30 15.80
N ALA A 694 9.94 -27.87 17.01
CA ALA A 694 8.88 -28.50 17.80
C ALA A 694 7.53 -28.57 17.09
N ASP A 695 7.16 -27.50 16.38
CA ASP A 695 5.85 -27.39 15.74
C ASP A 695 5.80 -28.04 14.35
N GLY A 696 6.91 -28.62 13.87
CA GLY A 696 6.97 -29.29 12.57
C GLY A 696 6.68 -28.36 11.38
N ALA A 697 6.66 -27.03 11.60
CA ALA A 697 6.30 -26.05 10.61
C ALA A 697 7.15 -26.21 9.35
N LEU A 698 6.50 -26.57 8.24
CA LEU A 698 7.11 -26.56 6.92
C LEU A 698 7.76 -25.19 6.67
N PHE A 699 8.77 -25.17 5.81
CA PHE A 699 9.75 -24.13 5.54
C PHE A 699 10.86 -23.98 6.58
N LEU A 700 10.55 -23.66 7.84
CA LEU A 700 11.58 -23.29 8.83
C LEU A 700 12.24 -24.48 9.53
N ALA A 701 11.53 -25.61 9.64
CA ALA A 701 12.07 -26.80 10.26
C ALA A 701 13.34 -27.28 9.53
N SER A 702 13.34 -27.26 8.20
CA SER A 702 14.48 -27.67 7.38
C SER A 702 15.73 -26.84 7.66
N PHE A 703 15.61 -25.51 7.75
CA PHE A 703 16.72 -24.62 8.09
C PHE A 703 17.16 -24.67 9.56
N SER A 704 16.31 -25.19 10.45
CA SER A 704 16.56 -25.28 11.90
C SER A 704 17.25 -26.58 12.32
N LEU A 705 17.06 -27.67 11.57
CA LEU A 705 17.68 -28.97 11.87
C LEU A 705 19.22 -28.92 11.95
N PRO A 706 19.95 -28.22 11.06
CA PRO A 706 21.41 -28.13 11.18
C PRO A 706 21.86 -27.38 12.43
N GLU A 707 21.09 -26.37 12.88
CA GLU A 707 21.38 -25.66 14.13
C GLU A 707 21.14 -26.55 15.34
N LEU A 708 20.08 -27.36 15.30
CA LEU A 708 19.75 -28.33 16.34
C LEU A 708 20.83 -29.41 16.47
N VAL A 709 21.30 -29.98 15.34
CA VAL A 709 22.40 -30.95 15.34
C VAL A 709 23.66 -30.35 15.95
N GLU A 710 24.07 -29.16 15.49
CA GLU A 710 25.30 -28.54 16.01
C GLU A 710 25.18 -28.25 17.52
N ALA A 711 24.10 -27.63 17.96
CA ALA A 711 23.90 -27.30 19.37
C ALA A 711 23.82 -28.55 20.26
N ALA A 712 23.09 -29.58 19.82
CA ALA A 712 22.94 -30.84 20.54
C ALA A 712 24.29 -31.56 20.71
N VAL A 713 25.08 -31.70 19.63
CA VAL A 713 26.43 -32.30 19.70
C VAL A 713 27.32 -31.53 20.68
N ARG A 714 27.26 -30.19 20.65
CA ARG A 714 28.09 -29.33 21.52
C ARG A 714 27.68 -29.37 22.98
N CYS A 715 26.41 -29.67 23.26
CA CYS A 715 25.89 -29.90 24.60
C CYS A 715 26.04 -31.36 25.07
N GLY A 716 26.52 -32.28 24.23
CA GLY A 716 26.63 -33.71 24.54
C GLY A 716 25.31 -34.48 24.48
N ASP A 717 24.27 -33.91 23.85
CA ASP A 717 22.95 -34.52 23.68
C ASP A 717 22.92 -35.34 22.39
N SER A 718 23.53 -36.54 22.43
CA SER A 718 23.66 -37.41 21.26
C SER A 718 22.33 -37.93 20.73
N ALA A 719 21.35 -38.15 21.61
CA ALA A 719 20.02 -38.62 21.22
C ALA A 719 19.29 -37.58 20.36
N THR A 720 19.24 -36.31 20.81
CA THR A 720 18.63 -35.23 20.03
C THR A 720 19.38 -35.01 18.71
N ALA A 721 20.72 -35.06 18.74
CA ALA A 721 21.54 -34.89 17.55
C ALA A 721 21.29 -35.97 16.49
N ALA A 722 21.17 -37.25 16.91
CA ALA A 722 20.92 -38.37 16.02
C ALA A 722 19.54 -38.27 15.34
N VAL A 723 18.48 -37.96 16.11
CA VAL A 723 17.12 -37.79 15.57
C VAL A 723 17.05 -36.61 14.59
N ALA A 724 17.68 -35.48 14.94
CA ALA A 724 17.73 -34.32 14.06
C ALA A 724 18.51 -34.61 12.76
N LEU A 725 19.61 -35.36 12.84
CA LEU A 725 20.39 -35.77 11.68
C LEU A 725 19.61 -36.73 10.78
N GLU A 726 18.89 -37.70 11.33
CA GLU A 726 18.06 -38.63 10.55
C GLU A 726 17.03 -37.86 9.73
N SER A 727 16.32 -36.92 10.36
CA SER A 727 15.34 -36.06 9.68
C SER A 727 15.99 -35.19 8.61
N LEU A 728 17.15 -34.59 8.90
CA LEU A 728 17.88 -33.77 7.94
C LEU A 728 18.37 -34.58 6.73
N THR A 729 18.84 -35.80 6.95
CA THR A 729 19.33 -36.70 5.90
C THR A 729 18.19 -37.15 4.99
N GLU A 730 17.03 -37.51 5.56
CA GLU A 730 15.84 -37.89 4.78
C GLU A 730 15.41 -36.78 3.81
N ARG A 731 15.40 -35.53 4.31
CA ARG A 731 15.08 -34.32 3.52
C ARG A 731 16.13 -34.04 2.46
N ALA A 732 17.41 -34.14 2.82
CA ALA A 732 18.52 -33.85 1.93
C ALA A 732 18.63 -34.85 0.78
N ASP A 733 18.44 -36.15 1.06
CA ASP A 733 18.43 -37.22 0.05
C ASP A 733 17.25 -37.07 -0.90
N ALA A 734 16.06 -36.78 -0.38
CA ALA A 734 14.87 -36.55 -1.19
C ALA A 734 15.05 -35.35 -2.13
N SER A 735 15.63 -34.27 -1.60
CA SER A 735 15.94 -33.06 -2.35
C SER A 735 17.03 -33.29 -3.38
N GLY A 736 18.13 -33.96 -3.03
CA GLY A 736 19.25 -34.23 -3.94
C GLY A 736 20.00 -32.97 -4.41
N THR A 737 19.70 -31.79 -3.86
CA THR A 737 20.41 -30.56 -4.21
C THR A 737 21.80 -30.55 -3.57
N ALA A 738 22.78 -29.93 -4.23
CA ALA A 738 24.13 -29.81 -3.66
C ALA A 738 24.13 -29.07 -2.31
N THR A 739 23.20 -28.12 -2.13
CA THR A 739 22.99 -27.43 -0.86
C THR A 739 22.54 -28.39 0.24
N ALA A 740 21.47 -29.16 0.02
CA ALA A 740 20.90 -30.04 1.05
C ALA A 740 21.90 -31.13 1.45
N LEU A 741 22.47 -31.82 0.46
CA LEU A 741 23.44 -32.90 0.67
C LEU A 741 24.69 -32.40 1.41
N GLY A 742 25.17 -31.21 1.08
CA GLY A 742 26.34 -30.65 1.75
C GLY A 742 26.09 -30.23 3.19
N ILE A 743 24.89 -29.73 3.49
CA ILE A 743 24.47 -29.38 4.86
C ILE A 743 24.30 -30.64 5.72
N ALA A 744 23.62 -31.66 5.18
CA ALA A 744 23.48 -32.95 5.85
C ALA A 744 24.85 -33.60 6.12
N ALA A 745 25.77 -33.55 5.15
CA ALA A 745 27.09 -34.15 5.30
C ALA A 745 27.95 -33.51 6.41
N TYR A 746 27.93 -32.18 6.61
CA TYR A 746 28.68 -31.61 7.75
C TYR A 746 27.99 -31.93 9.08
N ALA A 747 26.65 -32.04 9.10
CA ALA A 747 25.89 -32.43 10.28
C ALA A 747 26.18 -33.88 10.66
N GLU A 748 26.30 -34.77 9.67
CA GLU A 748 26.74 -36.15 9.84
C GLU A 748 28.17 -36.20 10.41
N GLY A 749 29.08 -35.38 9.90
CA GLY A 749 30.45 -35.26 10.45
C GLY A 749 30.47 -34.81 11.92
N LEU A 750 29.52 -33.98 12.34
CA LEU A 750 29.39 -33.55 13.74
C LEU A 750 28.94 -34.70 14.64
N VAL A 751 27.98 -35.51 14.20
CA VAL A 751 27.42 -36.62 14.99
C VAL A 751 28.37 -37.82 15.02
N THR A 752 28.92 -38.20 13.87
CA THR A 752 29.77 -39.40 13.72
C THR A 752 31.21 -39.16 14.17
N GLY A 753 31.68 -37.91 14.15
CA GLY A 753 33.09 -37.58 14.36
C GLY A 753 34.02 -38.08 13.26
N SER A 754 33.49 -38.43 12.08
CA SER A 754 34.27 -38.95 10.95
C SER A 754 34.70 -37.84 9.98
N GLU A 755 35.85 -38.01 9.34
CA GLU A 755 36.44 -37.01 8.43
C GLU A 755 35.73 -36.89 7.08
N GLU A 756 35.35 -38.03 6.50
CA GLU A 756 34.81 -38.11 5.15
C GLU A 756 33.55 -37.24 4.94
N PRO A 757 32.55 -37.24 5.86
CA PRO A 757 31.39 -36.37 5.72
C PRO A 757 31.73 -34.87 5.64
N TYR A 758 32.74 -34.39 6.38
CA TYR A 758 33.17 -32.99 6.27
C TYR A 758 33.76 -32.65 4.90
N ARG A 759 34.52 -33.57 4.29
CA ARG A 759 35.09 -33.38 2.96
C ARG A 759 33.99 -33.37 1.89
N ASN A 760 33.04 -34.30 2.02
CA ASN A 760 31.86 -34.36 1.15
C ASN A 760 31.03 -33.07 1.27
N ALA A 761 30.82 -32.57 2.49
CA ALA A 761 30.11 -31.32 2.74
C ALA A 761 30.70 -30.15 1.96
N ILE A 762 32.02 -29.99 2.00
CA ILE A 762 32.72 -28.93 1.26
C ILE A 762 32.55 -29.13 -0.26
N ALA A 763 32.77 -30.34 -0.78
CA ALA A 763 32.65 -30.64 -2.21
C ALA A 763 31.23 -30.39 -2.77
N HIS A 764 30.20 -30.68 -1.97
CA HIS A 764 28.82 -30.35 -2.31
C HIS A 764 28.58 -28.83 -2.26
N LEU A 765 28.97 -28.16 -1.17
CA LEU A 765 28.70 -26.73 -0.96
C LEU A 765 29.55 -25.80 -1.85
N GLU A 766 30.64 -26.29 -2.45
CA GLU A 766 31.37 -25.55 -3.50
C GLU A 766 30.52 -25.28 -4.74
N ARG A 767 29.54 -26.15 -5.01
CA ARG A 767 28.57 -26.01 -6.11
C ARG A 767 27.29 -25.26 -5.71
N SER A 768 27.15 -24.90 -4.44
CA SER A 768 25.97 -24.19 -3.92
C SER A 768 26.21 -22.68 -3.93
N PRO A 769 25.18 -21.86 -4.25
CA PRO A 769 25.25 -20.42 -4.10
C PRO A 769 25.23 -19.98 -2.62
N LEU A 770 24.85 -20.86 -1.68
CA LEU A 770 24.71 -20.51 -0.26
C LEU A 770 26.07 -20.50 0.46
N VAL A 771 26.84 -19.44 0.21
CA VAL A 771 28.19 -19.24 0.75
C VAL A 771 28.24 -19.30 2.28
N THR A 772 27.15 -18.93 2.97
CA THR A 772 27.05 -19.01 4.43
C THR A 772 27.28 -20.43 4.93
N TYR A 773 26.64 -21.43 4.32
CA TYR A 773 26.81 -22.83 4.71
C TYR A 773 28.15 -23.40 4.28
N ARG A 774 28.68 -23.01 3.10
CA ARG A 774 30.05 -23.38 2.69
C ARG A 774 31.08 -22.90 3.72
N ALA A 775 30.96 -21.66 4.18
CA ALA A 775 31.85 -21.09 5.17
C ALA A 775 31.75 -21.81 6.52
N ARG A 776 30.54 -22.25 6.90
CA ARG A 776 30.33 -23.08 8.09
C ARG A 776 30.92 -24.48 7.97
N ALA A 777 30.79 -25.15 6.83
CA ALA A 777 31.41 -26.46 6.61
C ALA A 777 32.93 -26.40 6.80
N HIS A 778 33.59 -25.37 6.26
CA HIS A 778 35.02 -25.12 6.50
C HIS A 778 35.35 -24.86 7.98
N LEU A 779 34.50 -24.10 8.69
CA LEU A 779 34.69 -23.81 10.11
C LEU A 779 34.62 -25.10 10.94
N LEU A 780 33.56 -25.88 10.75
CA LEU A 780 33.30 -27.10 11.52
C LEU A 780 34.35 -28.17 11.26
N TYR A 781 34.77 -28.35 10.01
CA TYR A 781 35.84 -29.29 9.68
C TYR A 781 37.19 -28.86 10.28
N GLY A 782 37.51 -27.57 10.20
CA GLY A 782 38.73 -27.03 10.81
C GLY A 782 38.74 -27.18 12.34
N GLU A 783 37.60 -26.98 12.99
CA GLU A 783 37.42 -27.22 14.43
C GLU A 783 37.63 -28.70 14.79
N TRP A 784 37.04 -29.61 14.01
CA TRP A 784 37.20 -31.05 14.21
C TRP A 784 38.67 -31.47 14.05
N LEU A 785 39.33 -31.09 12.95
CA LEU A 785 40.76 -31.38 12.73
C LEU A 785 41.66 -30.88 13.88
N ARG A 786 41.33 -29.72 14.45
CA ARG A 786 42.07 -29.17 15.59
C ARG A 786 41.84 -30.00 16.85
N ARG A 787 40.62 -30.51 17.09
CA ARG A 787 40.33 -31.41 18.23
C ARG A 787 41.05 -32.74 18.10
N GLU A 788 41.18 -33.26 16.89
CA GLU A 788 41.99 -34.45 16.56
C GLU A 788 43.51 -34.19 16.61
N GLY A 789 43.96 -33.00 17.05
CA GLY A 789 45.37 -32.66 17.17
C GLY A 789 46.09 -32.34 15.84
N ARG A 790 45.38 -32.34 14.71
CA ARG A 790 45.92 -32.09 13.36
C ARG A 790 46.05 -30.60 13.04
N ARG A 791 46.88 -29.90 13.83
CA ARG A 791 47.05 -28.44 13.80
C ARG A 791 47.53 -27.86 12.47
N ARG A 792 48.28 -28.62 11.66
CA ARG A 792 48.73 -28.15 10.34
C ARG A 792 47.60 -28.23 9.31
N ASP A 793 46.84 -29.33 9.35
CA ASP A 793 45.78 -29.64 8.40
C ASP A 793 44.55 -28.77 8.61
N CYS A 794 44.26 -28.33 9.85
CA CYS A 794 43.10 -27.46 10.10
C CYS A 794 43.27 -26.02 9.58
N ARG A 795 44.51 -25.51 9.48
CA ARG A 795 44.77 -24.10 9.16
C ARG A 795 44.18 -23.64 7.81
N PRO A 796 44.34 -24.37 6.68
CA PRO A 796 43.73 -23.98 5.40
C PRO A 796 42.21 -23.82 5.50
N TYR A 797 41.52 -24.75 6.15
CA TYR A 797 40.06 -24.72 6.30
C TYR A 797 39.61 -23.56 7.20
N LEU A 798 40.26 -23.37 8.35
CA LEU A 798 39.95 -22.28 9.26
C LEU A 798 40.25 -20.89 8.65
N ARG A 799 41.31 -20.76 7.84
CA ARG A 799 41.60 -19.52 7.08
C ARG A 799 40.50 -19.23 6.06
N THR A 800 40.08 -20.25 5.31
CA THR A 800 38.98 -20.10 4.33
C THR A 800 37.68 -19.72 5.03
N ALA A 801 37.33 -20.38 6.13
CA ALA A 801 36.17 -20.03 6.94
C ALA A 801 36.26 -18.58 7.43
N HIS A 802 37.37 -18.20 8.07
CA HIS A 802 37.56 -16.84 8.58
C HIS A 802 37.49 -15.79 7.47
N ARG A 803 38.08 -16.05 6.29
CA ARG A 803 38.01 -15.15 5.13
C ARG A 803 36.58 -14.98 4.63
N LEU A 804 35.87 -16.08 4.41
CA LEU A 804 34.49 -16.05 3.92
C LEU A 804 33.56 -15.36 4.93
N LEU A 805 33.59 -15.77 6.20
CA LEU A 805 32.73 -15.23 7.26
C LEU A 805 33.05 -13.75 7.56
N SER A 806 34.33 -13.38 7.60
CA SER A 806 34.72 -11.98 7.83
C SER A 806 34.38 -11.11 6.63
N GLY A 807 34.57 -11.58 5.39
CA GLY A 807 34.17 -10.85 4.18
C GLY A 807 32.65 -10.65 4.13
N ALA A 808 31.90 -11.69 4.51
CA ALA A 808 30.45 -11.66 4.64
C ALA A 808 29.92 -10.80 5.79
N GLY A 809 30.76 -10.36 6.74
CA GLY A 809 30.28 -9.61 7.91
C GLY A 809 29.53 -10.46 8.95
N PHE A 810 29.73 -11.78 8.96
CA PHE A 810 29.18 -12.68 9.97
C PHE A 810 30.11 -12.73 11.19
N GLU A 811 30.07 -11.68 12.00
CA GLU A 811 31.09 -11.38 12.99
C GLU A 811 31.23 -12.45 14.08
N ALA A 812 30.13 -13.07 14.51
CA ALA A 812 30.16 -14.11 15.54
C ALA A 812 30.90 -15.37 15.06
N PHE A 813 30.49 -15.94 13.92
CA PHE A 813 31.18 -17.08 13.32
C PHE A 813 32.62 -16.74 12.90
N ALA A 814 32.87 -15.54 12.36
CA ALA A 814 34.21 -15.10 12.01
C ALA A 814 35.15 -15.02 13.22
N ARG A 815 34.64 -14.55 14.36
CA ARG A 815 35.36 -14.51 15.64
C ARG A 815 35.65 -15.91 16.16
N ARG A 816 34.69 -16.82 16.05
CA ARG A 816 34.86 -18.24 16.38
C ARG A 816 35.99 -18.88 15.55
N ALA A 817 35.96 -18.71 14.22
CA ALA A 817 37.06 -19.15 13.33
C ALA A 817 38.42 -18.55 13.72
N ALA A 818 38.44 -17.28 14.13
CA ALA A 818 39.66 -16.60 14.54
C ALA A 818 40.22 -17.12 15.88
N VAL A 819 39.36 -17.48 16.84
CA VAL A 819 39.77 -18.12 18.11
C VAL A 819 40.44 -19.46 17.82
N GLU A 820 39.86 -20.26 16.93
CA GLU A 820 40.39 -21.55 16.53
C GLU A 820 41.75 -21.43 15.81
N LEU A 821 41.91 -20.45 14.92
CA LEU A 821 43.21 -20.15 14.29
C LEU A 821 44.29 -19.76 15.30
N ARG A 822 43.95 -18.90 16.27
CA ARG A 822 44.88 -18.48 17.34
C ARG A 822 45.33 -19.66 18.19
N ALA A 823 44.45 -20.62 18.45
CA ALA A 823 44.79 -21.84 19.18
C ALA A 823 45.84 -22.70 18.44
N THR A 824 46.04 -22.52 17.13
CA THR A 824 47.10 -23.16 16.35
C THR A 824 48.42 -22.38 16.32
N GLY A 825 48.49 -21.22 16.97
CA GLY A 825 49.63 -20.29 16.95
C GLY A 825 49.60 -19.28 15.80
N GLU A 826 48.53 -19.24 15.00
CA GLU A 826 48.39 -18.32 13.88
C GLU A 826 47.55 -17.10 14.25
N ARG A 827 48.01 -15.90 13.91
CA ARG A 827 47.23 -14.67 14.11
C ARG A 827 46.47 -14.33 12.82
N PRO A 828 45.14 -14.50 12.77
CA PRO A 828 44.37 -14.10 11.61
C PRO A 828 44.46 -12.59 11.41
N ARG A 829 44.60 -12.17 10.14
CA ARG A 829 44.65 -10.77 9.77
C ARG A 829 43.30 -10.12 10.09
N ARG A 830 43.29 -9.05 10.88
CA ARG A 830 42.07 -8.32 11.25
C ARG A 830 41.46 -7.69 9.98
N ARG A 831 40.16 -7.89 9.74
CA ARG A 831 39.41 -7.18 8.68
C ARG A 831 39.53 -5.67 8.90
N SER A 832 39.81 -4.93 7.82
CA SER A 832 39.60 -3.49 7.79
C SER A 832 38.10 -3.25 7.57
N PRO A 833 37.43 -2.36 8.32
CA PRO A 833 36.01 -2.08 8.12
C PRO A 833 35.76 -1.70 6.65
N HIS A 834 34.71 -2.27 6.06
CA HIS A 834 34.37 -1.94 4.68
C HIS A 834 33.78 -0.53 4.65
N THR A 835 34.02 0.23 3.59
CA THR A 835 33.65 1.66 3.54
C THR A 835 32.12 1.85 3.63
N TYR A 836 31.33 0.85 3.23
CA TYR A 836 29.87 0.85 3.36
C TYR A 836 29.34 0.58 4.78
N ASP A 837 30.17 0.10 5.72
CA ASP A 837 29.77 -0.04 7.13
C ASP A 837 29.45 1.34 7.77
N GLN A 838 29.83 2.44 7.10
CA GLN A 838 29.57 3.83 7.49
C GLN A 838 28.31 4.42 6.85
N LEU A 839 27.73 3.74 5.86
CA LEU A 839 26.52 4.18 5.18
C LEU A 839 25.29 3.65 5.92
N THR A 840 24.24 4.45 5.99
CA THR A 840 22.92 3.94 6.39
C THR A 840 22.40 2.94 5.34
N ILE A 841 21.39 2.14 5.72
CA ILE A 841 20.74 1.17 4.82
C ILE A 841 20.27 1.87 3.52
N GLN A 842 19.65 3.04 3.65
CA GLN A 842 19.17 3.85 2.53
C GLN A 842 20.30 4.44 1.67
N GLU A 843 21.38 4.92 2.29
CA GLU A 843 22.54 5.44 1.57
C GLU A 843 23.27 4.35 0.78
N LEU A 844 23.37 3.14 1.32
CA LEU A 844 23.95 1.99 0.62
C LEU A 844 23.12 1.58 -0.60
N HIS A 845 21.79 1.61 -0.47
CA HIS A 845 20.89 1.32 -1.60
C HIS A 845 21.10 2.33 -2.73
N ILE A 846 21.08 3.64 -2.43
CA ILE A 846 21.32 4.71 -3.41
C ILE A 846 22.70 4.56 -4.07
N ALA A 847 23.75 4.30 -3.28
CA ALA A 847 25.10 4.13 -3.79
C ALA A 847 25.20 2.98 -4.80
N ARG A 848 24.55 1.85 -4.54
CA ARG A 848 24.53 0.67 -5.41
C ARG A 848 23.78 0.91 -6.72
N LEU A 849 22.60 1.53 -6.67
CA LEU A 849 21.86 1.84 -7.90
C LEU A 849 22.67 2.75 -8.83
N VAL A 850 23.34 3.76 -8.26
CA VAL A 850 24.20 4.67 -9.03
C VAL A 850 25.47 3.97 -9.56
N ALA A 851 26.06 3.06 -8.77
CA ALA A 851 27.18 2.22 -9.20
C ALA A 851 26.77 1.29 -10.36
N ALA A 852 25.55 0.75 -10.34
CA ALA A 852 24.97 -0.07 -11.41
C ALA A 852 24.59 0.72 -12.68
N GLY A 853 24.69 2.04 -12.65
CA GLY A 853 24.49 2.90 -13.82
C GLY A 853 23.31 3.86 -13.72
N ALA A 854 22.43 3.71 -12.72
CA ALA A 854 21.20 4.47 -12.63
C ALA A 854 21.43 5.99 -12.48
N THR A 855 20.65 6.75 -13.25
CA THR A 855 20.52 8.21 -13.15
C THR A 855 19.76 8.59 -11.88
N SER A 856 19.87 9.85 -11.42
CA SER A 856 19.08 10.30 -10.25
C SER A 856 17.58 10.15 -10.47
N ASN A 857 17.10 10.27 -11.71
CA ASN A 857 15.69 10.06 -12.06
C ASN A 857 15.27 8.59 -11.94
N GLU A 858 16.12 7.65 -12.34
CA GLU A 858 15.85 6.21 -12.20
C GLU A 858 15.95 5.75 -10.74
N VAL A 859 16.90 6.29 -9.97
CA VAL A 859 16.99 6.02 -8.53
C VAL A 859 15.77 6.58 -7.80
N ALA A 860 15.37 7.81 -8.13
CA ALA A 860 14.16 8.45 -7.61
C ALA A 860 12.90 7.62 -7.90
N ALA A 861 12.81 7.07 -9.11
CA ALA A 861 11.75 6.15 -9.51
C ALA A 861 11.71 4.89 -8.65
N GLN A 862 12.86 4.25 -8.45
CA GLN A 862 12.95 2.98 -7.73
C GLN A 862 12.79 3.12 -6.21
N LEU A 863 13.20 4.25 -5.64
CA LEU A 863 13.14 4.51 -4.21
C LEU A 863 11.96 5.37 -3.79
N PHE A 864 11.10 5.76 -4.74
CA PHE A 864 9.92 6.57 -4.47
C PHE A 864 10.27 7.90 -3.78
N ILE A 865 11.34 8.57 -4.21
CA ILE A 865 11.80 9.87 -3.69
C ILE A 865 12.05 10.85 -4.84
N SER A 866 12.21 12.15 -4.55
CA SER A 866 12.52 13.13 -5.61
C SER A 866 13.95 12.95 -6.15
N PRO A 867 14.22 13.26 -7.43
CA PRO A 867 15.58 13.26 -7.97
C PRO A 867 16.54 14.15 -7.17
N ARG A 868 16.05 15.25 -6.61
CA ARG A 868 16.83 16.16 -5.78
C ARG A 868 17.17 15.57 -4.40
N THR A 869 16.26 14.80 -3.81
CA THR A 869 16.53 14.05 -2.58
C THR A 869 17.63 13.01 -2.82
N VAL A 870 17.63 12.33 -3.97
CA VAL A 870 18.73 11.44 -4.39
C VAL A 870 20.05 12.20 -4.44
N ASP A 871 20.08 13.39 -5.04
CA ASP A 871 21.30 14.20 -5.13
C ASP A 871 21.80 14.69 -3.76
N THR A 872 20.89 14.93 -2.81
CA THR A 872 21.25 15.21 -1.40
C THR A 872 21.88 14.01 -0.72
N HIS A 873 21.31 12.81 -0.86
CA HIS A 873 21.92 11.58 -0.35
C HIS A 873 23.28 11.32 -1.01
N LEU A 874 23.41 11.54 -2.32
CA LEU A 874 24.69 11.38 -3.02
C LEU A 874 25.77 12.31 -2.48
N ARG A 875 25.45 13.57 -2.15
CA ARG A 875 26.41 14.47 -1.47
C ARG A 875 26.87 13.92 -0.13
N ASN A 876 25.95 13.35 0.66
CA ASN A 876 26.30 12.71 1.93
C ASN A 876 27.15 11.45 1.74
N ILE A 877 26.79 10.59 0.77
CA ILE A 877 27.54 9.40 0.39
C ILE A 877 28.95 9.77 -0.06
N PHE A 878 29.09 10.79 -0.90
CA PHE A 878 30.38 11.26 -1.39
C PHE A 878 31.28 11.71 -0.25
N ARG A 879 30.72 12.48 0.70
CA ARG A 879 31.41 12.90 1.91
C ARG A 879 31.82 11.73 2.81
N LYS A 880 30.92 10.77 3.05
CA LYS A 880 31.19 9.58 3.89
C LYS A 880 32.23 8.65 3.27
N LEU A 881 32.19 8.48 1.95
CA LEU A 881 33.10 7.59 1.22
C LEU A 881 34.40 8.26 0.77
N GLY A 882 34.53 9.59 0.95
CA GLY A 882 35.71 10.36 0.53
C GLY A 882 35.88 10.45 -0.99
N ILE A 883 34.78 10.43 -1.75
CA ILE A 883 34.77 10.51 -3.21
C ILE A 883 34.14 11.82 -3.70
N THR A 884 34.31 12.17 -4.97
CA THR A 884 33.86 13.46 -5.54
C THR A 884 32.97 13.31 -6.77
N SER A 885 32.82 12.10 -7.32
CA SER A 885 32.03 11.88 -8.54
C SER A 885 31.31 10.55 -8.58
N ARG A 886 30.21 10.49 -9.36
CA ARG A 886 29.46 9.25 -9.64
C ARG A 886 30.32 8.20 -10.37
N ARG A 887 31.31 8.62 -11.16
CA ARG A 887 32.24 7.71 -11.84
C ARG A 887 33.03 6.89 -10.83
N GLN A 888 33.51 7.54 -9.76
CA GLN A 888 34.21 6.87 -8.67
C GLN A 888 33.32 5.90 -7.86
N LEU A 889 31.99 6.03 -7.91
CA LEU A 889 31.05 5.02 -7.39
C LEU A 889 30.95 3.79 -8.30
N ARG A 890 30.99 3.98 -9.62
CA ARG A 890 30.98 2.86 -10.59
C ARG A 890 32.28 2.07 -10.56
N ASP A 891 33.39 2.75 -10.30
CA ASP A 891 34.73 2.16 -10.21
C ASP A 891 34.99 1.46 -8.84
N ARG A 892 33.96 1.35 -7.98
CA ARG A 892 34.00 0.68 -6.67
C ARG A 892 33.49 -0.76 -6.79
N PRO A 893 34.36 -1.78 -6.89
CA PRO A 893 33.96 -3.18 -7.02
C PRO A 893 33.23 -3.72 -5.77
N ASP A 894 33.30 -3.00 -4.64
CA ASP A 894 32.56 -3.28 -3.40
C ASP A 894 31.09 -2.81 -3.43
N LEU A 895 30.71 -1.99 -4.43
CA LEU A 895 29.35 -1.50 -4.63
C LEU A 895 28.73 -1.97 -5.95
N GLY A 896 29.53 -2.59 -6.83
CA GLY A 896 29.13 -3.07 -8.15
C GLY A 896 29.48 -4.55 -8.38
N SER A 897 28.48 -5.41 -8.16
CA SER A 897 28.07 -6.55 -8.99
C SER A 897 26.73 -7.05 -8.47
#